data_AF-A0A1R2AR02-F1
#
_entry.id   AF-A0A1R2AR02-F1
#
_cell.length_a   1.000
_cell.length_b   1.000
_cell.length_c   1.000
_cell.angle_alpha   90.00
_cell.angle_beta   90.00
_cell.angle_gamma   90.00
#
_symmetry.space_group_name_H-M   'P 1'
#
loop_
_entity.id
_entity.type
_entity.pdbx_description
1 polymer ?
#
loop_
_entity_poly.entity_id
_entity_poly.type
_entity_poly.pdbx_seq_one_letter_code
_entity_poly.pdbx_strand_id
1 'polypeptide(L)'
;MKTNPKRETPSLLTNLSNQNPNNSVDLGYPKGFRGYRLRMQYNQQISFISNIEDQAKKSSLSFLKESLTVKRIEFSPPRKCEMPIILKPKALKQAPLESISSSQEICKLRNESLPNNNSRDKHEEEIKRKSASQQPTPKTFTDRRKEMYIRKTLIANPLKVPKPLTKISLREALRSQDWVAKAKPELDRIWRKLLNRSNGVEILVGGSCQYKYYIGKGNNSRLIRRLMTSRSWWVDTSNIEEANFAWTQWKDKKLLSTFDCADTQSLSKQETIMAPSVCPVNLRLEKNQYRSVDIDDLGFQYIRNSLSYTALEPKTIDASTIKMHNKIEFNQHLTNKKGLYQSLKNYCQALNLDLLDFVPLTFHITLGEKDPEFAKFVEAFNNNFDNEKKKKSNNVWIVKPGENSNRGQGITVSSSIEEIRIIVNDTSPTKNNQNRTYIIQKYIEKPFLVHKRKFDFRCYALVTSFNGVIQGYFYSDGYLRTTSTEYSIKDVSNNFIHLTNDAIQKHCDEYGKFEDGNKLSYKDFQRYLDTHCSDKKINFISDILPKIKNLAKDSMQAAYMKLDPNRRLHCMEILGYDFMLDSNLKPWLIEVNTNPCLELSSSYLSFLIPTMVENAFRIALDPMFPPPAGKFPTSTFFENKFELVFHQETDGKELLDRLGVDFLIRDEQILSEKEELFSEDEEPNI
;
A
#
# COMPACT_ATOMS: atom_id res chain seq x y z
N MET A 1 26.63 55.08 26.07
CA MET A 1 25.35 55.84 26.22
C MET A 1 24.49 55.62 24.97
N LYS A 2 23.24 56.13 24.98
CA LYS A 2 22.40 56.35 23.78
C LYS A 2 23.15 57.34 22.83
N THR A 3 22.92 57.45 21.51
CA THR A 3 21.82 56.96 20.64
C THR A 3 22.25 56.93 19.15
N ASN A 4 21.53 56.16 18.31
CA ASN A 4 21.43 56.35 16.84
C ASN A 4 20.75 57.71 16.51
N PRO A 5 20.76 58.31 15.27
CA PRO A 5 20.44 57.60 13.99
C PRO A 5 20.95 58.19 12.63
N LYS A 6 20.61 57.50 11.51
CA LYS A 6 20.29 58.07 10.15
C LYS A 6 21.42 58.79 9.36
N ARG A 7 21.41 58.90 8.01
CA ARG A 7 20.77 58.18 6.86
C ARG A 7 21.43 58.72 5.57
N GLU A 8 21.50 57.94 4.48
CA GLU A 8 21.17 58.31 3.07
C GLU A 8 21.82 57.39 2.01
N THR A 9 21.24 57.39 0.81
CA THR A 9 21.64 56.65 -0.42
C THR A 9 21.19 57.46 -1.65
N PRO A 10 21.85 57.35 -2.81
CA PRO A 10 21.17 56.70 -3.96
C PRO A 10 22.08 56.01 -5.02
N SER A 11 21.43 55.22 -5.92
CA SER A 11 21.79 54.88 -7.33
C SER A 11 23.23 54.45 -7.72
N LEU A 12 23.48 53.24 -8.28
CA LEU A 12 23.17 52.76 -9.66
C LEU A 12 23.90 53.57 -10.76
N LEU A 13 24.69 53.04 -11.72
CA LEU A 13 25.12 51.66 -12.12
C LEU A 13 26.67 51.68 -12.47
N THR A 14 27.39 50.79 -13.20
CA THR A 14 27.08 49.61 -14.07
C THR A 14 28.31 48.67 -14.29
N ASN A 15 28.05 47.38 -14.55
CA ASN A 15 28.72 46.43 -15.48
C ASN A 15 30.26 46.22 -15.60
N LEU A 16 30.62 44.93 -15.41
CA LEU A 16 31.35 44.00 -16.31
C LEU A 16 32.81 43.57 -16.04
N SER A 17 32.99 42.25 -16.25
CA SER A 17 34.21 41.46 -16.40
C SER A 17 35.19 41.35 -15.22
N ASN A 18 35.50 40.10 -14.85
CA ASN A 18 36.76 39.73 -14.20
C ASN A 18 37.14 38.31 -14.64
N GLN A 19 38.42 38.07 -14.92
CA GLN A 19 38.98 36.76 -15.27
C GLN A 19 39.87 36.25 -14.14
N ASN A 20 40.13 34.94 -14.10
CA ASN A 20 41.11 34.34 -13.17
C ASN A 20 42.54 34.84 -13.50
N PRO A 21 43.44 34.78 -12.51
CA PRO A 21 44.49 33.75 -12.64
C PRO A 21 44.71 32.92 -11.36
N ASN A 22 45.35 31.77 -11.53
CA ASN A 22 45.69 30.82 -10.46
C ASN A 22 46.96 31.28 -9.69
N ASN A 23 47.18 30.73 -8.49
CA ASN A 23 48.39 29.92 -8.23
C ASN A 23 48.35 29.09 -6.92
N SER A 24 49.22 28.08 -6.92
CA SER A 24 49.70 27.13 -5.87
C SER A 24 49.66 27.61 -4.39
N VAL A 25 49.67 26.73 -3.37
CA VAL A 25 50.47 25.49 -3.21
C VAL A 25 49.67 24.35 -2.52
N ASP A 26 50.04 23.10 -2.83
CA ASP A 26 49.49 21.86 -2.26
C ASP A 26 50.50 21.19 -1.28
N LEU A 27 49.99 20.51 -0.25
CA LEU A 27 50.75 19.66 0.69
C LEU A 27 49.96 18.37 0.91
N GLY A 28 50.30 17.35 0.11
CA GLY A 28 49.43 16.20 -0.10
C GLY A 28 49.48 15.09 0.96
N TYR A 29 48.34 14.40 1.09
CA TYR A 29 48.23 13.02 1.58
C TYR A 29 47.33 12.23 0.62
N PRO A 30 47.55 10.91 0.42
CA PRO A 30 47.09 10.21 -0.78
C PRO A 30 45.58 9.88 -0.79
N LYS A 31 44.77 10.71 -1.45
CA LYS A 31 43.35 10.42 -1.76
C LYS A 31 43.16 9.74 -3.13
N GLY A 32 43.53 8.47 -3.21
CA GLY A 32 43.27 7.60 -4.37
C GLY A 32 41.99 6.75 -4.24
N PHE A 33 41.43 6.35 -5.39
CA PHE A 33 40.36 5.34 -5.59
C PHE A 33 38.92 5.60 -5.11
N ARG A 34 38.61 6.10 -3.90
CA ARG A 34 37.20 6.15 -3.44
C ARG A 34 36.31 7.15 -4.23
N GLY A 35 36.86 8.24 -4.76
CA GLY A 35 36.06 9.27 -5.46
C GLY A 35 35.56 8.91 -6.87
N TYR A 36 36.28 8.06 -7.61
CA TYR A 36 35.95 7.76 -9.01
C TYR A 36 34.75 6.83 -9.19
N ARG A 37 34.52 5.89 -8.25
CA ARG A 37 33.39 4.94 -8.32
C ARG A 37 32.03 5.63 -8.21
N LEU A 38 31.88 6.55 -7.25
CA LEU A 38 30.63 7.29 -7.04
C LEU A 38 30.29 8.19 -8.24
N ARG A 39 31.26 8.88 -8.82
CA ARG A 39 31.04 9.71 -10.03
C ARG A 39 30.67 8.88 -11.26
N MET A 40 31.22 7.67 -11.42
CA MET A 40 30.81 6.74 -12.48
C MET A 40 29.35 6.30 -12.33
N GLN A 41 28.94 5.87 -11.13
CA GLN A 41 27.55 5.44 -10.87
C GLN A 41 26.55 6.59 -11.11
N TYR A 42 26.87 7.81 -10.66
CA TYR A 42 26.00 8.99 -10.84
C TYR A 42 25.84 9.39 -12.32
N ASN A 43 26.91 9.31 -13.12
CA ASN A 43 26.81 9.60 -14.56
C ASN A 43 26.11 8.47 -15.33
N GLN A 44 26.29 7.20 -14.93
CA GLN A 44 25.57 6.07 -15.52
C GLN A 44 24.05 6.18 -15.30
N GLN A 45 23.60 6.63 -14.11
CA GLN A 45 22.17 6.91 -13.86
C GLN A 45 21.58 7.89 -14.88
N ILE A 46 22.30 8.94 -15.27
CA ILE A 46 21.80 9.92 -16.25
C ILE A 46 21.64 9.28 -17.64
N SER A 47 22.61 8.49 -18.11
CA SER A 47 22.50 7.78 -19.40
C SER A 47 21.44 6.67 -19.43
N PHE A 48 21.18 6.02 -18.29
CA PHE A 48 20.15 4.98 -18.21
C PHE A 48 18.75 5.59 -18.21
N ILE A 49 18.58 6.75 -17.56
CA ILE A 49 17.33 7.49 -17.46
C ILE A 49 16.80 7.94 -18.83
N SER A 50 17.66 8.34 -19.77
CA SER A 50 17.23 8.77 -21.12
C SER A 50 16.75 7.62 -22.00
N ASN A 51 17.25 6.39 -21.83
CA ASN A 51 16.88 5.24 -22.67
C ASN A 51 15.46 4.69 -22.42
N ILE A 52 14.78 5.15 -21.37
CA ILE A 52 13.43 4.68 -20.99
C ILE A 52 12.38 4.97 -22.09
N GLU A 53 12.55 6.03 -22.88
CA GLU A 53 11.59 6.41 -23.92
C GLU A 53 11.62 5.50 -25.16
N ASP A 54 12.78 4.89 -25.47
CA ASP A 54 12.88 3.82 -26.48
C ASP A 54 12.63 2.42 -25.90
N GLN A 55 12.89 2.20 -24.61
CA GLN A 55 12.51 0.95 -23.93
C GLN A 55 11.00 0.81 -23.78
N ALA A 56 10.24 1.90 -23.63
CA ALA A 56 8.78 1.90 -23.61
C ALA A 56 8.15 1.34 -24.92
N LYS A 57 8.88 1.40 -26.05
CA LYS A 57 8.48 0.81 -27.34
C LYS A 57 8.76 -0.71 -27.43
N LYS A 58 9.50 -1.30 -26.48
CA LYS A 58 9.92 -2.71 -26.45
C LYS A 58 9.20 -3.53 -25.37
N SER A 59 7.87 -3.39 -25.30
CA SER A 59 6.99 -4.10 -24.38
C SER A 59 6.76 -5.58 -24.74
N SER A 60 7.77 -6.45 -24.54
CA SER A 60 7.55 -7.91 -24.47
C SER A 60 8.76 -8.73 -23.97
N LEU A 61 8.84 -8.94 -22.64
CA LEU A 61 9.53 -10.04 -21.94
C LEU A 61 11.04 -10.33 -22.18
N SER A 62 11.67 -9.79 -23.23
CA SER A 62 13.04 -10.14 -23.64
C SER A 62 14.11 -9.68 -22.66
N PHE A 63 14.00 -8.44 -22.15
CA PHE A 63 14.92 -7.90 -21.14
C PHE A 63 14.81 -8.57 -19.75
N LEU A 64 13.71 -9.27 -19.46
CA LEU A 64 13.53 -10.00 -18.20
C LEU A 64 14.23 -11.37 -18.17
N LYS A 65 14.95 -11.75 -19.24
CA LYS A 65 15.84 -12.92 -19.23
C LYS A 65 17.25 -12.63 -18.72
N GLU A 66 17.66 -11.37 -18.66
CA GLU A 66 19.04 -10.97 -18.31
C GLU A 66 19.18 -10.40 -16.88
N SER A 67 18.06 -10.17 -16.17
CA SER A 67 18.07 -9.76 -14.76
C SER A 67 18.40 -10.93 -13.82
N LEU A 68 19.64 -11.44 -13.90
CA LEU A 68 20.25 -12.31 -12.90
C LEU A 68 20.62 -11.48 -11.66
N THR A 69 19.60 -11.04 -10.92
CA THR A 69 19.73 -10.18 -9.72
C THR A 69 20.43 -10.85 -8.55
N VAL A 70 20.49 -12.18 -8.52
CA VAL A 70 21.33 -12.94 -7.59
C VAL A 70 22.65 -13.30 -8.28
N LYS A 71 23.77 -12.76 -7.79
CA LYS A 71 25.10 -13.18 -8.27
C LYS A 71 25.31 -14.65 -7.88
N ARG A 72 25.52 -15.52 -8.87
CA ARG A 72 25.70 -16.97 -8.66
C ARG A 72 27.05 -17.25 -7.99
N ILE A 73 27.07 -17.22 -6.66
CA ILE A 73 28.23 -17.51 -5.81
C ILE A 73 28.01 -18.87 -5.15
N GLU A 74 28.89 -19.83 -5.43
CA GLU A 74 28.90 -21.12 -4.77
C GLU A 74 29.51 -20.99 -3.37
N PHE A 75 28.80 -21.47 -2.35
CA PHE A 75 29.32 -21.51 -0.98
C PHE A 75 30.21 -22.75 -0.81
N SER A 76 31.51 -22.54 -0.60
CA SER A 76 32.45 -23.61 -0.25
C SER A 76 31.97 -24.33 1.03
N PRO A 77 31.82 -25.67 1.03
CA PRO A 77 31.44 -26.40 2.22
C PRO A 77 32.53 -26.33 3.31
N PRO A 78 32.16 -26.36 4.60
CA PRO A 78 33.14 -26.28 5.69
C PRO A 78 34.08 -27.50 5.67
N ARG A 79 35.36 -27.27 5.96
CA ARG A 79 36.35 -28.34 6.13
C ARG A 79 35.89 -29.26 7.27
N LYS A 80 35.90 -30.58 7.04
CA LYS A 80 35.64 -31.56 8.10
C LYS A 80 36.76 -31.49 9.13
N CYS A 81 36.42 -31.35 10.41
CA CYS A 81 37.36 -31.69 11.48
C CYS A 81 37.47 -33.21 11.56
N GLU A 82 38.70 -33.71 11.58
CA GLU A 82 38.98 -35.11 11.91
C GLU A 82 38.97 -35.28 13.43
N MET A 83 38.28 -36.31 13.92
CA MET A 83 38.36 -36.80 15.30
C MET A 83 38.35 -38.34 15.28
N PRO A 84 38.99 -38.99 16.27
CA PRO A 84 39.60 -40.31 16.05
C PRO A 84 38.65 -41.50 16.07
N ILE A 85 39.15 -42.60 15.51
CA ILE A 85 38.45 -43.90 15.38
C ILE A 85 38.26 -44.55 16.76
N ILE A 86 37.02 -44.95 17.06
CA ILE A 86 36.69 -45.86 18.17
C ILE A 86 35.92 -47.07 17.60
N LEU A 87 36.25 -48.26 18.12
CA LEU A 87 35.88 -49.56 17.55
C LEU A 87 34.43 -49.97 17.85
N LYS A 88 33.81 -50.72 16.92
CA LYS A 88 32.54 -51.45 17.14
C LYS A 88 32.81 -52.87 17.64
N PRO A 89 32.05 -53.34 18.64
CA PRO A 89 31.20 -54.54 18.49
C PRO A 89 29.80 -54.30 19.12
N LYS A 90 28.76 -55.15 19.00
CA LYS A 90 28.47 -56.37 18.19
C LYS A 90 26.93 -56.45 18.05
N ALA A 91 26.40 -57.34 17.20
CA ALA A 91 24.95 -57.57 17.06
C ALA A 91 24.44 -58.76 17.89
N LEU A 92 23.13 -58.77 18.22
CA LEU A 92 22.39 -59.88 18.84
C LEU A 92 20.91 -59.91 18.36
N LYS A 93 20.16 -60.98 18.66
CA LYS A 93 18.95 -61.39 17.90
C LYS A 93 17.60 -61.31 18.67
N GLN A 94 16.55 -61.18 17.84
CA GLN A 94 15.09 -61.37 17.98
C GLN A 94 14.44 -62.06 19.22
N ALA A 95 13.27 -61.50 19.59
CA ALA A 95 12.02 -62.16 20.05
C ALA A 95 11.97 -62.82 21.47
N PRO A 96 10.77 -63.09 22.06
CA PRO A 96 9.38 -62.96 21.57
C PRO A 96 8.45 -62.05 22.44
N LEU A 97 7.12 -62.25 22.38
CA LEU A 97 6.07 -61.49 23.09
C LEU A 97 5.63 -62.14 24.40
N GLU A 98 5.16 -61.33 25.35
CA GLU A 98 4.05 -61.61 26.29
C GLU A 98 3.52 -60.28 26.89
N SER A 99 2.54 -60.29 27.80
CA SER A 99 1.11 -60.12 27.46
C SER A 99 0.31 -59.61 28.69
N ILE A 100 -1.00 -59.92 28.79
CA ILE A 100 -1.90 -59.74 29.98
C ILE A 100 -2.13 -58.27 30.41
N SER A 101 -3.18 -57.58 29.92
CA SER A 101 -4.57 -57.46 30.46
C SER A 101 -4.71 -56.44 31.60
N SER A 102 -5.85 -55.82 31.95
CA SER A 102 -7.27 -55.79 31.47
C SER A 102 -7.94 -54.54 32.11
N SER A 103 -9.06 -53.96 31.66
CA SER A 103 -10.08 -54.28 30.63
C SER A 103 -10.77 -52.98 30.11
N GLN A 104 -11.55 -52.96 29.03
CA GLN A 104 -13.04 -52.96 28.92
C GLN A 104 -13.77 -51.94 29.83
N GLU A 105 -14.82 -51.23 29.40
CA GLU A 105 -15.90 -51.53 28.40
C GLU A 105 -15.95 -50.50 27.23
N ILE A 106 -16.11 -50.83 25.93
CA ILE A 106 -17.21 -51.50 25.17
C ILE A 106 -18.40 -50.54 24.95
N CYS A 107 -18.98 -50.26 23.77
CA CYS A 107 -18.77 -50.55 22.32
C CYS A 107 -19.66 -49.56 21.49
N LYS A 108 -19.86 -49.49 20.15
CA LYS A 108 -19.47 -50.10 18.84
C LYS A 108 -19.73 -48.99 17.74
N LEU A 109 -19.07 -48.89 16.57
CA LEU A 109 -19.28 -49.58 15.26
C LEU A 109 -20.76 -49.67 14.79
N ARG A 110 -21.16 -49.39 13.53
CA ARG A 110 -20.44 -49.00 12.29
C ARG A 110 -21.42 -48.39 11.23
N ASN A 111 -20.87 -47.93 10.10
CA ASN A 111 -21.39 -47.65 8.74
C ASN A 111 -22.84 -48.01 8.27
N GLU A 112 -23.18 -47.40 7.10
CA GLU A 112 -23.95 -47.94 5.94
C GLU A 112 -25.47 -47.65 5.77
N SER A 113 -25.73 -46.62 4.95
CA SER A 113 -26.70 -46.54 3.82
C SER A 113 -28.21 -46.90 3.95
N LEU A 114 -29.06 -45.89 3.68
CA LEU A 114 -30.44 -45.96 3.10
C LEU A 114 -31.51 -46.67 4.00
N PRO A 115 -32.83 -46.72 3.67
CA PRO A 115 -33.57 -46.25 2.48
C PRO A 115 -34.88 -45.45 2.78
N ASN A 116 -35.76 -45.29 1.77
CA ASN A 116 -37.14 -44.79 1.89
C ASN A 116 -38.10 -45.84 2.53
N ASN A 117 -39.11 -45.41 3.31
CA ASN A 117 -40.54 -45.40 2.88
C ASN A 117 -41.57 -45.14 4.01
N ASN A 118 -42.63 -44.42 3.64
CA ASN A 118 -44.05 -44.52 4.03
C ASN A 118 -44.48 -45.04 5.43
N SER A 119 -45.35 -44.26 6.07
CA SER A 119 -46.52 -44.77 6.79
C SER A 119 -47.80 -44.04 6.33
N ARG A 120 -48.97 -44.65 6.54
CA ARG A 120 -50.31 -44.13 6.19
C ARG A 120 -51.15 -44.01 7.46
N ASP A 121 -52.13 -43.10 7.45
CA ASP A 121 -53.50 -43.22 8.00
C ASP A 121 -54.17 -41.83 7.95
N LYS A 122 -55.49 -41.62 8.08
CA LYS A 122 -56.74 -42.28 7.64
C LYS A 122 -57.92 -41.36 8.05
N HIS A 123 -59.17 -41.67 7.68
CA HIS A 123 -60.42 -40.94 8.02
C HIS A 123 -60.56 -39.54 7.35
N GLU A 124 -61.74 -39.00 6.99
CA GLU A 124 -63.04 -39.58 6.57
C GLU A 124 -63.90 -38.49 5.87
N GLU A 125 -65.00 -38.92 5.22
CA GLU A 125 -66.31 -38.29 4.88
C GLU A 125 -66.63 -36.79 5.20
N GLU A 126 -67.63 -36.10 4.60
CA GLU A 126 -68.34 -36.11 3.29
C GLU A 126 -69.32 -34.87 3.29
N ILE A 127 -70.23 -34.73 2.30
CA ILE A 127 -71.56 -34.05 2.40
C ILE A 127 -71.68 -32.49 2.45
N LYS A 128 -72.15 -31.92 1.30
CA LYS A 128 -73.20 -30.86 1.10
C LYS A 128 -73.00 -29.43 1.70
N ARG A 129 -73.72 -28.35 1.31
CA ARG A 129 -74.34 -27.81 0.05
C ARG A 129 -74.89 -26.38 0.34
N LYS A 130 -74.89 -25.48 -0.67
CA LYS A 130 -75.60 -24.16 -0.69
C LYS A 130 -75.03 -23.13 0.32
N SER A 131 -75.25 -21.81 0.20
CA SER A 131 -76.28 -21.02 -0.49
C SER A 131 -75.73 -19.98 -1.51
N ALA A 132 -76.60 -19.11 -2.05
CA ALA A 132 -76.29 -18.10 -3.06
C ALA A 132 -77.14 -16.83 -2.86
N SER A 133 -76.69 -15.71 -3.43
CA SER A 133 -77.45 -14.46 -3.63
C SER A 133 -77.32 -14.00 -5.09
N GLN A 134 -78.20 -13.11 -5.58
CA GLN A 134 -78.48 -12.95 -7.01
C GLN A 134 -78.44 -11.49 -7.51
N GLN A 135 -77.78 -11.30 -8.66
CA GLN A 135 -78.18 -10.39 -9.76
C GLN A 135 -78.18 -8.86 -9.51
N PRO A 136 -78.31 -7.99 -10.55
CA PRO A 136 -78.62 -8.24 -11.97
C PRO A 136 -77.59 -7.78 -13.01
N THR A 137 -77.91 -8.02 -14.29
CA THR A 137 -77.18 -7.55 -15.50
C THR A 137 -78.08 -6.66 -16.35
N PRO A 138 -77.52 -5.94 -17.34
CA PRO A 138 -78.08 -6.10 -18.69
C PRO A 138 -77.06 -6.08 -19.86
N LYS A 139 -77.03 -7.21 -20.57
CA LYS A 139 -77.05 -7.41 -22.05
C LYS A 139 -76.40 -6.38 -23.02
N THR A 140 -75.53 -6.95 -23.88
CA THR A 140 -75.38 -6.73 -25.37
C THR A 140 -75.01 -5.33 -25.89
N PHE A 141 -74.01 -5.17 -26.77
CA PHE A 141 -74.06 -5.64 -28.17
C PHE A 141 -72.68 -5.94 -28.80
N THR A 142 -72.68 -6.47 -30.03
CA THR A 142 -71.48 -6.94 -30.75
C THR A 142 -70.88 -5.91 -31.73
N ASP A 143 -69.56 -5.77 -31.78
CA ASP A 143 -68.84 -5.30 -32.98
C ASP A 143 -67.52 -6.09 -33.21
N ARG A 144 -67.60 -7.13 -34.07
CA ARG A 144 -66.44 -7.96 -34.46
C ARG A 144 -65.58 -7.35 -35.58
N ARG A 145 -65.53 -6.01 -35.73
CA ARG A 145 -64.71 -5.36 -36.80
C ARG A 145 -63.46 -4.61 -36.34
N LYS A 146 -63.21 -4.41 -35.03
CA LYS A 146 -62.01 -3.69 -34.55
C LYS A 146 -60.78 -4.57 -34.27
N GLU A 147 -60.94 -5.84 -33.87
CA GLU A 147 -59.79 -6.70 -33.55
C GLU A 147 -58.92 -7.08 -34.78
N MET A 148 -59.49 -7.04 -35.98
CA MET A 148 -58.79 -7.48 -37.20
C MET A 148 -57.81 -6.43 -37.77
N TYR A 149 -57.88 -5.16 -37.31
CA TYR A 149 -57.00 -4.10 -37.80
C TYR A 149 -55.78 -3.81 -36.89
N ILE A 150 -55.81 -4.26 -35.63
CA ILE A 150 -54.68 -4.09 -34.68
C ILE A 150 -53.68 -5.25 -34.79
N ARG A 151 -54.11 -6.44 -35.23
CA ARG A 151 -53.26 -7.64 -35.40
C ARG A 151 -52.39 -7.66 -36.68
N LYS A 152 -52.17 -6.52 -37.36
CA LYS A 152 -51.33 -6.44 -38.57
C LYS A 152 -50.14 -5.47 -38.51
N THR A 153 -49.90 -4.80 -37.38
CA THR A 153 -48.82 -3.79 -37.27
C THR A 153 -47.82 -4.08 -36.14
N LEU A 154 -47.87 -5.26 -35.52
CA LEU A 154 -46.96 -5.69 -34.45
C LEU A 154 -46.32 -7.06 -34.74
N ILE A 155 -45.67 -7.19 -35.90
CA ILE A 155 -44.51 -8.08 -36.06
C ILE A 155 -43.28 -7.17 -36.12
N ALA A 156 -42.97 -6.54 -34.99
CA ALA A 156 -41.60 -6.09 -34.76
C ALA A 156 -40.73 -7.34 -34.73
N ASN A 157 -39.72 -7.42 -35.62
CA ASN A 157 -38.73 -8.49 -35.53
C ASN A 157 -38.16 -8.52 -34.10
N PRO A 158 -38.10 -9.68 -33.42
CA PRO A 158 -37.39 -9.75 -32.15
C PRO A 158 -35.96 -9.28 -32.41
N LEU A 159 -35.56 -8.18 -31.74
CA LEU A 159 -34.22 -7.62 -31.87
C LEU A 159 -33.24 -8.75 -31.59
N LYS A 160 -32.51 -9.18 -32.62
CA LYS A 160 -31.53 -10.26 -32.51
C LYS A 160 -30.50 -9.81 -31.48
N VAL A 161 -30.59 -10.34 -30.25
CA VAL A 161 -29.59 -10.15 -29.21
C VAL A 161 -28.24 -10.44 -29.86
N PRO A 162 -27.32 -9.46 -29.96
CA PRO A 162 -26.11 -9.63 -30.71
C PRO A 162 -25.37 -10.86 -30.18
N LYS A 163 -25.04 -11.82 -31.05
CA LYS A 163 -24.19 -12.94 -30.65
C LYS A 163 -22.92 -12.36 -30.03
N PRO A 164 -22.55 -12.71 -28.80
CA PRO A 164 -21.42 -12.09 -28.13
C PRO A 164 -20.19 -12.26 -29.01
N LEU A 165 -19.54 -11.14 -29.35
CA LEU A 165 -18.33 -11.17 -30.15
C LEU A 165 -17.27 -11.96 -29.39
N THR A 166 -16.56 -12.84 -30.09
CA THR A 166 -15.48 -13.60 -29.48
C THR A 166 -14.43 -12.63 -28.94
N LYS A 167 -14.03 -12.85 -27.67
CA LYS A 167 -13.03 -12.02 -26.99
C LYS A 167 -11.67 -12.17 -27.66
N ILE A 168 -10.85 -11.12 -27.58
CA ILE A 168 -9.45 -11.12 -28.00
C ILE A 168 -8.59 -10.41 -26.94
N SER A 169 -7.32 -10.80 -26.82
CA SER A 169 -6.42 -10.24 -25.79
C SER A 169 -6.02 -8.78 -26.11
N LEU A 170 -5.78 -7.98 -25.07
CA LEU A 170 -5.27 -6.62 -25.22
C LEU A 170 -3.96 -6.59 -26.01
N ARG A 171 -3.03 -7.51 -25.71
CA ARG A 171 -1.71 -7.64 -26.36
C ARG A 171 -1.79 -7.86 -27.87
N GLU A 172 -2.87 -8.46 -28.34
CA GLU A 172 -3.13 -8.67 -29.76
C GLU A 172 -3.81 -7.46 -30.40
N ALA A 173 -4.78 -6.84 -29.72
CA ALA A 173 -5.43 -5.61 -30.18
C ALA A 173 -4.45 -4.42 -30.29
N LEU A 174 -3.46 -4.33 -29.39
CA LEU A 174 -2.38 -3.32 -29.41
C LEU A 174 -1.53 -3.33 -30.71
N ARG A 175 -1.60 -4.39 -31.52
CA ARG A 175 -0.94 -4.44 -32.84
C ARG A 175 -1.62 -3.54 -33.87
N SER A 176 -2.91 -3.24 -33.70
CA SER A 176 -3.68 -2.40 -34.62
C SER A 176 -3.62 -0.93 -34.18
N GLN A 177 -2.84 -0.11 -34.89
CA GLN A 177 -2.73 1.32 -34.61
C GLN A 177 -4.07 2.08 -34.77
N ASP A 178 -4.93 1.64 -35.70
CA ASP A 178 -6.29 2.16 -35.88
C ASP A 178 -7.18 1.90 -34.65
N TRP A 179 -7.09 0.69 -34.09
CA TRP A 179 -7.80 0.35 -32.86
C TRP A 179 -7.22 1.12 -31.67
N VAL A 180 -5.89 1.16 -31.52
CA VAL A 180 -5.18 1.90 -30.47
C VAL A 180 -5.62 3.37 -30.44
N ALA A 181 -5.66 4.05 -31.58
CA ALA A 181 -6.06 5.45 -31.68
C ALA A 181 -7.51 5.69 -31.21
N LYS A 182 -8.43 4.75 -31.48
CA LYS A 182 -9.85 4.85 -31.12
C LYS A 182 -10.13 4.39 -29.68
N ALA A 183 -9.45 3.36 -29.21
CA ALA A 183 -9.60 2.82 -27.86
C ALA A 183 -8.96 3.71 -26.80
N LYS A 184 -7.86 4.42 -27.13
CA LYS A 184 -7.15 5.35 -26.23
C LYS A 184 -8.11 6.33 -25.50
N PRO A 185 -8.91 7.17 -26.17
CA PRO A 185 -9.83 8.10 -25.50
C PRO A 185 -10.92 7.38 -24.69
N GLU A 186 -11.43 6.26 -25.17
CA GLU A 186 -12.56 5.56 -24.53
C GLU A 186 -12.15 4.83 -23.24
N LEU A 187 -10.96 4.23 -23.21
CA LEU A 187 -10.40 3.59 -22.02
C LEU A 187 -10.05 4.63 -20.94
N ASP A 188 -9.47 5.75 -21.37
CA ASP A 188 -9.15 6.93 -20.55
C ASP A 188 -10.42 7.57 -19.94
N ARG A 189 -11.49 7.69 -20.74
CA ARG A 189 -12.82 8.16 -20.31
C ARG A 189 -13.49 7.19 -19.33
N ILE A 190 -13.42 5.87 -19.56
CA ILE A 190 -13.94 4.86 -18.63
C ILE A 190 -13.19 4.88 -17.30
N TRP A 191 -11.86 4.97 -17.34
CA TRP A 191 -11.01 5.01 -16.16
C TRP A 191 -11.34 6.20 -15.24
N ARG A 192 -11.44 7.42 -15.80
CA ARG A 192 -11.91 8.58 -15.02
C ARG A 192 -13.32 8.41 -14.50
N LYS A 193 -14.26 7.90 -15.32
CA LYS A 193 -15.66 7.75 -14.88
C LYS A 193 -15.86 6.68 -13.80
N LEU A 194 -14.98 5.68 -13.72
CA LEU A 194 -14.93 4.73 -12.60
C LEU A 194 -14.55 5.44 -11.29
N LEU A 195 -13.45 6.19 -11.30
CA LEU A 195 -12.89 6.84 -10.10
C LEU A 195 -13.71 8.04 -9.63
N ASN A 196 -14.23 8.85 -10.56
CA ASN A 196 -15.04 10.01 -10.23
C ASN A 196 -16.39 9.60 -9.61
N ARG A 197 -16.95 8.44 -10.03
CA ARG A 197 -18.16 7.86 -9.43
C ARG A 197 -17.97 7.38 -8.00
N SER A 198 -16.83 6.77 -7.65
CA SER A 198 -16.61 6.34 -6.26
C SER A 198 -16.38 7.53 -5.31
N ASN A 199 -15.92 8.66 -5.84
CA ASN A 199 -15.72 9.89 -5.06
C ASN A 199 -16.92 10.87 -5.14
N GLY A 200 -18.00 10.50 -5.83
CA GLY A 200 -19.22 11.33 -5.94
C GLY A 200 -18.98 12.66 -6.65
N VAL A 201 -18.20 12.69 -7.73
CA VAL A 201 -17.92 13.91 -8.50
C VAL A 201 -18.19 13.74 -10.00
N GLU A 202 -18.55 14.84 -10.68
CA GLU A 202 -18.43 14.99 -12.13
C GLU A 202 -17.60 16.24 -12.43
N ILE A 203 -16.48 16.04 -13.13
CA ILE A 203 -15.47 17.08 -13.32
C ILE A 203 -15.68 17.76 -14.68
N LEU A 204 -16.00 19.05 -14.65
CA LEU A 204 -16.06 19.90 -15.84
C LEU A 204 -14.67 20.41 -16.21
N VAL A 205 -14.41 20.48 -17.52
CA VAL A 205 -13.20 21.06 -18.09
C VAL A 205 -13.55 22.29 -18.91
N GLY A 206 -13.24 23.48 -18.39
CA GLY A 206 -13.29 24.72 -19.16
C GLY A 206 -12.34 24.66 -20.37
N GLY A 207 -12.74 25.26 -21.49
CA GLY A 207 -12.19 25.01 -22.84
C GLY A 207 -10.67 24.76 -22.95
N SER A 208 -9.87 25.83 -22.94
CA SER A 208 -8.41 25.75 -23.10
C SER A 208 -7.68 25.69 -21.75
N CYS A 209 -8.17 24.91 -20.79
CA CYS A 209 -7.60 24.87 -19.44
C CYS A 209 -6.13 24.40 -19.44
N GLN A 210 -5.33 25.01 -18.57
CA GLN A 210 -3.93 24.70 -18.38
C GLN A 210 -3.60 24.80 -16.89
N TYR A 211 -3.42 23.66 -16.23
CA TYR A 211 -3.27 23.57 -14.77
C TYR A 211 -1.84 23.90 -14.34
N LYS A 212 -1.67 24.51 -13.18
CA LYS A 212 -0.36 24.82 -12.59
C LYS A 212 0.04 23.79 -11.55
N TYR A 213 1.26 23.27 -11.59
CA TYR A 213 1.81 22.42 -10.54
C TYR A 213 3.06 23.02 -9.89
N TYR A 214 3.15 22.88 -8.57
CA TYR A 214 4.33 23.24 -7.80
C TYR A 214 4.98 21.97 -7.25
N ILE A 215 6.26 21.74 -7.57
CA ILE A 215 7.07 20.71 -6.90
C ILE A 215 8.05 21.41 -5.96
N GLY A 216 7.97 21.11 -4.67
CA GLY A 216 8.89 21.60 -3.65
C GLY A 216 10.30 21.02 -3.77
N LYS A 217 11.18 21.47 -2.87
CA LYS A 217 12.49 20.85 -2.68
C LYS A 217 12.32 19.47 -2.04
N GLY A 218 13.25 18.56 -2.32
CA GLY A 218 13.27 17.21 -1.76
C GLY A 218 13.91 16.19 -2.70
N ASN A 219 14.30 15.04 -2.16
CA ASN A 219 15.02 13.99 -2.89
C ASN A 219 14.23 13.39 -4.08
N ASN A 220 12.90 13.41 -4.01
CA ASN A 220 12.00 12.89 -5.04
C ASN A 220 11.62 13.94 -6.13
N SER A 221 11.93 15.22 -5.93
CA SER A 221 11.44 16.33 -6.79
C SER A 221 11.73 16.15 -8.28
N ARG A 222 12.93 15.65 -8.64
CA ARG A 222 13.34 15.38 -10.03
C ARG A 222 12.52 14.24 -10.67
N LEU A 223 12.13 13.22 -9.90
CA LEU A 223 11.24 12.16 -10.38
C LEU A 223 9.85 12.71 -10.68
N ILE A 224 9.30 13.52 -9.77
CA ILE A 224 7.94 14.03 -9.94
C ILE A 224 7.84 15.02 -11.11
N ARG A 225 8.77 15.98 -11.26
CA ARG A 225 8.82 16.85 -12.44
C ARG A 225 8.88 16.05 -13.74
N ARG A 226 9.63 14.93 -13.76
CA ARG A 226 9.67 14.02 -14.93
C ARG A 226 8.31 13.36 -15.19
N LEU A 227 7.61 12.88 -14.17
CA LEU A 227 6.28 12.27 -14.32
C LEU A 227 5.19 13.28 -14.74
N MET A 228 5.39 14.58 -14.47
CA MET A 228 4.52 15.63 -14.99
C MET A 228 4.71 15.91 -16.49
N THR A 229 5.86 15.57 -17.11
CA THR A 229 6.07 15.87 -18.55
C THR A 229 5.20 15.02 -19.49
N SER A 230 4.66 13.90 -19.03
CA SER A 230 3.69 13.10 -19.79
C SER A 230 2.30 13.76 -19.92
N ARG A 231 2.08 14.87 -19.18
CA ARG A 231 0.79 15.55 -19.00
C ARG A 231 0.82 16.95 -19.61
N SER A 232 0.82 17.03 -20.95
CA SER A 232 1.01 18.27 -21.75
C SER A 232 -0.08 19.36 -21.65
N TRP A 233 -0.91 19.31 -20.60
CA TRP A 233 -1.86 20.35 -20.20
C TRP A 233 -1.54 20.96 -18.82
N TRP A 234 -0.39 20.58 -18.25
CA TRP A 234 0.17 21.12 -17.00
C TRP A 234 1.36 22.04 -17.25
N VAL A 235 1.60 22.99 -16.35
CA VAL A 235 2.73 23.93 -16.34
C VAL A 235 3.36 24.00 -14.96
N ASP A 236 4.69 24.00 -14.90
CA ASP A 236 5.48 24.15 -13.67
C ASP A 236 5.40 25.60 -13.17
N THR A 237 5.10 25.82 -11.88
CA THR A 237 5.07 27.13 -11.24
C THR A 237 6.04 27.19 -10.07
N SER A 238 6.71 28.34 -9.92
CA SER A 238 7.52 28.68 -8.74
C SER A 238 6.69 29.18 -7.56
N ASN A 239 5.45 29.62 -7.80
CA ASN A 239 4.50 30.03 -6.76
C ASN A 239 3.55 28.90 -6.41
N ILE A 240 3.58 28.45 -5.15
CA ILE A 240 2.74 27.38 -4.62
C ILE A 240 1.26 27.81 -4.46
N GLU A 241 1.00 29.09 -4.21
CA GLU A 241 -0.36 29.60 -3.96
C GLU A 241 -1.20 29.65 -5.27
N GLU A 242 -0.51 29.71 -6.42
CA GLU A 242 -1.09 29.62 -7.77
C GLU A 242 -1.27 28.17 -8.28
N ALA A 243 -0.81 27.16 -7.53
CA ALA A 243 -0.83 25.78 -8.01
C ALA A 243 -2.20 25.12 -7.83
N ASN A 244 -2.67 24.44 -8.87
CA ASN A 244 -3.74 23.45 -8.81
C ASN A 244 -3.25 22.16 -8.14
N PHE A 245 -1.96 21.82 -8.24
CA PHE A 245 -1.37 20.67 -7.55
C PHE A 245 -0.03 21.02 -6.91
N ALA A 246 0.08 20.83 -5.60
CA ALA A 246 1.30 21.00 -4.84
C ALA A 246 1.85 19.64 -4.37
N TRP A 247 3.09 19.35 -4.75
CA TRP A 247 3.86 18.22 -4.24
C TRP A 247 5.02 18.72 -3.37
N THR A 248 4.96 18.46 -2.06
CA THR A 248 5.99 18.81 -1.09
C THR A 248 6.60 17.56 -0.45
N GLN A 249 7.71 17.72 0.28
CA GLN A 249 8.27 16.63 1.11
C GLN A 249 7.48 16.49 2.44
N TRP A 250 7.04 17.60 3.01
CA TRP A 250 6.41 17.70 4.33
C TRP A 250 5.04 18.42 4.27
N LYS A 251 4.21 18.26 5.30
CA LYS A 251 2.87 18.89 5.38
C LYS A 251 2.99 20.42 5.48
N ASP A 252 2.55 21.15 4.44
CA ASP A 252 2.37 22.60 4.53
C ASP A 252 1.00 22.91 5.15
N LYS A 253 0.99 23.18 6.47
CA LYS A 253 -0.22 23.59 7.19
C LYS A 253 -0.81 24.92 6.71
N LYS A 254 0.01 25.86 6.24
CA LYS A 254 -0.50 27.15 5.73
C LYS A 254 -1.32 26.87 4.48
N LEU A 255 -0.77 26.13 3.52
CA LEU A 255 -1.45 25.77 2.28
C LEU A 255 -2.69 24.91 2.53
N LEU A 256 -2.56 23.82 3.29
CA LEU A 256 -3.69 22.93 3.63
C LEU A 256 -4.83 23.70 4.33
N SER A 257 -4.53 24.68 5.17
CA SER A 257 -5.55 25.52 5.81
C SER A 257 -6.37 26.39 4.83
N THR A 258 -5.85 26.65 3.62
CA THR A 258 -6.57 27.37 2.55
C THR A 258 -7.46 26.48 1.67
N PHE A 259 -7.46 25.16 1.89
CA PHE A 259 -8.26 24.23 1.10
C PHE A 259 -9.68 24.13 1.66
N ASP A 260 -10.65 24.16 0.75
CA ASP A 260 -12.07 23.94 1.05
C ASP A 260 -12.29 22.59 1.74
N CYS A 261 -13.26 22.57 2.64
CA CYS A 261 -13.71 21.38 3.38
C CYS A 261 -15.02 20.86 2.79
N ALA A 262 -15.30 19.57 2.94
CA ALA A 262 -16.58 18.98 2.57
C ALA A 262 -17.70 19.41 3.53
N ASP A 263 -18.85 19.73 2.97
CA ASP A 263 -20.10 19.83 3.71
C ASP A 263 -20.39 18.49 4.42
N THR A 264 -20.87 18.50 5.68
CA THR A 264 -21.17 17.29 6.47
C THR A 264 -22.40 16.50 5.97
N GLN A 265 -22.79 16.65 4.70
CA GLN A 265 -23.96 16.03 4.11
C GLN A 265 -23.66 14.59 3.70
N SER A 266 -24.61 13.69 3.96
CA SER A 266 -24.49 12.28 3.58
C SER A 266 -24.61 12.09 2.07
N LEU A 267 -23.52 11.67 1.42
CA LEU A 267 -23.53 11.32 0.01
C LEU A 267 -24.45 10.12 -0.26
N SER A 268 -25.37 10.28 -1.19
CA SER A 268 -26.28 9.23 -1.65
C SER A 268 -25.57 8.23 -2.57
N LYS A 269 -25.85 6.94 -2.41
CA LYS A 269 -25.32 5.87 -3.25
C LYS A 269 -26.11 5.74 -4.55
N GLN A 270 -25.41 5.59 -5.68
CA GLN A 270 -25.97 5.16 -6.96
C GLN A 270 -26.04 3.63 -7.05
N GLU A 271 -26.92 3.12 -7.92
CA GLU A 271 -26.81 1.74 -8.39
C GLU A 271 -25.41 1.51 -8.98
N THR A 272 -24.71 0.49 -8.49
CA THR A 272 -23.34 0.19 -8.90
C THR A 272 -23.34 -0.53 -10.25
N ILE A 273 -23.46 0.26 -11.33
CA ILE A 273 -23.25 -0.21 -12.69
C ILE A 273 -21.79 -0.63 -12.83
N MET A 274 -21.55 -1.94 -12.89
CA MET A 274 -20.21 -2.52 -13.09
C MET A 274 -19.54 -1.89 -14.33
N ALA A 275 -18.34 -1.32 -14.16
CA ALA A 275 -17.54 -0.89 -15.30
C ALA A 275 -17.19 -2.11 -16.19
N PRO A 276 -17.19 -1.97 -17.52
CA PRO A 276 -17.13 -3.11 -18.44
C PRO A 276 -15.80 -3.85 -18.37
N SER A 277 -15.82 -5.17 -18.58
CA SER A 277 -14.64 -6.04 -18.74
C SER A 277 -14.15 -6.16 -20.19
N VAL A 278 -14.68 -5.32 -21.09
CA VAL A 278 -14.26 -5.22 -22.49
C VAL A 278 -14.21 -3.75 -22.93
N CYS A 279 -13.32 -3.44 -23.87
CA CYS A 279 -13.27 -2.12 -24.49
C CYS A 279 -14.55 -1.87 -25.32
N PRO A 280 -15.19 -0.68 -25.25
CA PRO A 280 -16.31 -0.32 -26.13
C PRO A 280 -15.92 -0.35 -27.61
N VAL A 281 -14.65 -0.09 -27.92
CA VAL A 281 -14.11 -0.13 -29.28
C VAL A 281 -13.80 -1.58 -29.62
N ASN A 282 -14.61 -2.18 -30.48
CA ASN A 282 -14.33 -3.51 -31.03
C ASN A 282 -13.17 -3.46 -32.02
N LEU A 283 -12.28 -4.45 -31.98
CA LEU A 283 -11.23 -4.63 -32.96
C LEU A 283 -11.85 -5.13 -34.27
N ARG A 284 -11.58 -4.42 -35.38
CA ARG A 284 -11.91 -4.87 -36.74
C ARG A 284 -10.79 -5.77 -37.26
N LEU A 285 -11.16 -6.96 -37.69
CA LEU A 285 -10.30 -7.91 -38.40
C LEU A 285 -10.60 -7.85 -39.91
N GLU A 286 -9.87 -8.67 -40.68
CA GLU A 286 -10.17 -8.92 -42.09
C GLU A 286 -11.63 -9.35 -42.33
N LYS A 287 -12.12 -9.14 -43.57
CA LYS A 287 -13.45 -9.56 -44.03
C LYS A 287 -14.61 -9.03 -43.15
N ASN A 288 -14.44 -7.83 -42.58
CA ASN A 288 -15.40 -7.16 -41.70
C ASN A 288 -15.82 -7.98 -40.46
N GLN A 289 -14.98 -8.88 -39.98
CA GLN A 289 -15.20 -9.50 -38.67
C GLN A 289 -14.81 -8.55 -37.55
N TYR A 290 -15.52 -8.63 -36.41
CA TYR A 290 -15.22 -7.85 -35.21
C TYR A 290 -14.93 -8.76 -34.01
N ARG A 291 -14.15 -8.26 -33.05
CA ARG A 291 -13.83 -8.90 -31.77
C ARG A 291 -13.94 -7.87 -30.65
N SER A 292 -14.44 -8.27 -29.49
CA SER A 292 -14.40 -7.41 -28.30
C SER A 292 -13.06 -7.63 -27.59
N VAL A 293 -12.37 -6.55 -27.27
CA VAL A 293 -11.05 -6.61 -26.64
C VAL A 293 -11.22 -6.70 -25.13
N ASP A 294 -10.62 -7.71 -24.51
CA ASP A 294 -10.56 -7.82 -23.05
C ASP A 294 -9.61 -6.77 -22.47
N ILE A 295 -9.97 -6.16 -21.35
CA ILE A 295 -9.22 -5.05 -20.73
C ILE A 295 -8.78 -5.33 -19.30
N ASP A 296 -8.92 -6.57 -18.81
CA ASP A 296 -8.44 -6.93 -17.47
C ASP A 296 -6.89 -6.94 -17.40
N ASP A 297 -6.19 -7.03 -18.54
CA ASP A 297 -4.75 -6.73 -18.67
C ASP A 297 -4.39 -5.27 -18.29
N LEU A 298 -5.36 -4.35 -18.11
CA LEU A 298 -5.15 -2.98 -17.61
C LEU A 298 -5.33 -2.84 -16.08
N GLY A 299 -5.72 -3.89 -15.36
CA GLY A 299 -5.85 -3.83 -13.89
C GLY A 299 -7.06 -3.02 -13.38
N PHE A 300 -8.07 -2.75 -14.21
CA PHE A 300 -9.27 -2.02 -13.80
C PHE A 300 -10.12 -2.82 -12.80
N GLN A 301 -10.04 -4.16 -12.86
CA GLN A 301 -10.65 -5.10 -11.92
C GLN A 301 -10.24 -4.87 -10.46
N TYR A 302 -9.00 -4.42 -10.20
CA TYR A 302 -8.49 -4.20 -8.85
C TYR A 302 -9.24 -3.06 -8.11
N ILE A 303 -9.96 -2.21 -8.83
CA ILE A 303 -10.84 -1.19 -8.25
C ILE A 303 -12.31 -1.60 -8.45
N ARG A 304 -12.76 -1.84 -9.70
CA ARG A 304 -14.19 -2.03 -10.03
C ARG A 304 -14.80 -3.34 -9.49
N ASN A 305 -13.99 -4.33 -9.13
CA ASN A 305 -14.45 -5.60 -8.54
C ASN A 305 -14.10 -5.70 -7.03
N SER A 306 -13.56 -4.65 -6.40
CA SER A 306 -13.32 -4.66 -4.96
C SER A 306 -14.64 -4.64 -4.20
N LEU A 307 -14.72 -5.41 -3.11
CA LEU A 307 -15.88 -5.42 -2.21
C LEU A 307 -16.10 -4.06 -1.52
N SER A 308 -15.05 -3.23 -1.42
CA SER A 308 -15.12 -1.85 -0.93
C SER A 308 -15.76 -0.89 -1.92
N TYR A 309 -15.75 -1.19 -3.23
CA TYR A 309 -16.19 -0.25 -4.26
C TYR A 309 -17.69 0.05 -4.16
N THR A 310 -18.04 1.33 -4.19
CA THR A 310 -19.41 1.81 -4.36
C THR A 310 -19.44 3.01 -5.30
N ALA A 311 -20.60 3.31 -5.88
CA ALA A 311 -20.82 4.50 -6.69
C ALA A 311 -21.70 5.49 -5.90
N LEU A 312 -21.40 6.78 -6.01
CA LEU A 312 -22.10 7.87 -5.33
C LEU A 312 -22.71 8.83 -6.36
N GLU A 313 -23.73 9.59 -5.95
CA GLU A 313 -24.27 10.68 -6.78
C GLU A 313 -23.20 11.77 -7.02
N PRO A 314 -23.02 12.24 -8.26
CA PRO A 314 -21.96 13.19 -8.59
C PRO A 314 -22.32 14.65 -8.27
N LYS A 315 -21.50 15.30 -7.44
CA LYS A 315 -21.43 16.77 -7.33
C LYS A 315 -20.57 17.30 -8.50
N THR A 316 -21.11 18.27 -9.24
CA THR A 316 -20.38 18.89 -10.36
C THR A 316 -19.31 19.86 -9.84
N ILE A 317 -18.06 19.72 -10.31
CA ILE A 317 -16.92 20.57 -9.90
C ILE A 317 -16.15 21.05 -11.16
N ASP A 318 -15.72 22.30 -11.18
CA ASP A 318 -14.83 22.83 -12.23
C ASP A 318 -13.36 22.47 -11.92
N ALA A 319 -12.70 21.76 -12.83
CA ALA A 319 -11.30 21.35 -12.65
C ALA A 319 -10.32 22.53 -12.45
N SER A 320 -10.67 23.74 -12.91
CA SER A 320 -9.81 24.92 -12.80
C SER A 320 -9.78 25.53 -11.40
N THR A 321 -10.81 25.32 -10.58
CA THR A 321 -10.87 25.83 -9.19
C THR A 321 -10.24 24.87 -8.18
N ILE A 322 -10.03 23.61 -8.55
CA ILE A 322 -9.44 22.59 -7.67
C ILE A 322 -7.99 22.96 -7.32
N LYS A 323 -7.69 22.94 -6.00
CA LYS A 323 -6.34 22.87 -5.45
C LYS A 323 -6.15 21.55 -4.72
N MET A 324 -5.05 20.86 -4.98
CA MET A 324 -4.74 19.53 -4.46
C MET A 324 -3.34 19.47 -3.84
N HIS A 325 -3.17 18.68 -2.77
CA HIS A 325 -1.90 18.51 -2.07
C HIS A 325 -1.52 17.03 -1.93
N ASN A 326 -0.22 16.72 -1.95
CA ASN A 326 0.33 15.36 -1.83
C ASN A 326 0.50 14.86 -0.38
N LYS A 327 -0.24 15.45 0.58
CA LYS A 327 -0.29 15.05 1.99
C LYS A 327 -1.70 15.18 2.54
N ILE A 328 -2.02 14.35 3.53
CA ILE A 328 -3.29 14.33 4.24
C ILE A 328 -3.11 14.87 5.67
N GLU A 329 -4.03 15.71 6.13
CA GLU A 329 -4.04 16.21 7.51
C GLU A 329 -4.24 15.05 8.51
N PHE A 330 -3.59 15.13 9.66
CA PHE A 330 -3.63 14.16 10.76
C PHE A 330 -3.09 12.73 10.45
N ASN A 331 -2.33 12.58 9.36
CA ASN A 331 -1.69 11.32 8.97
C ASN A 331 -0.84 10.62 10.06
N GLN A 332 -0.37 11.32 11.10
CA GLN A 332 0.41 10.74 12.20
C GLN A 332 -0.31 9.60 12.96
N HIS A 333 -1.64 9.55 12.98
CA HIS A 333 -2.38 8.45 13.62
C HIS A 333 -2.26 7.12 12.86
N LEU A 334 -1.76 7.14 11.62
CA LEU A 334 -1.38 5.97 10.83
C LEU A 334 0.15 5.83 10.70
N THR A 335 0.89 6.94 10.63
CA THR A 335 2.32 6.92 10.21
C THR A 335 3.33 7.22 11.30
N ASN A 336 2.93 7.72 12.46
CA ASN A 336 3.82 7.81 13.61
C ASN A 336 3.71 6.55 14.47
N LYS A 337 4.81 6.12 15.10
CA LYS A 337 4.93 4.83 15.79
C LYS A 337 3.96 4.72 16.97
N LYS A 338 3.81 5.79 17.77
CA LYS A 338 2.78 5.85 18.83
C LYS A 338 1.36 5.95 18.29
N GLY A 339 1.15 6.73 17.23
CA GLY A 339 -0.16 6.91 16.58
C GLY A 339 -0.71 5.60 16.03
N LEU A 340 0.08 4.89 15.21
CA LEU A 340 -0.26 3.57 14.66
C LEU A 340 -0.61 2.56 15.76
N TYR A 341 0.22 2.47 16.80
CA TYR A 341 -0.03 1.57 17.93
C TYR A 341 -1.33 1.92 18.67
N GLN A 342 -1.59 3.20 18.95
CA GLN A 342 -2.79 3.62 19.68
C GLN A 342 -4.06 3.44 18.83
N SER A 343 -4.01 3.74 17.53
CA SER A 343 -5.11 3.49 16.59
C SER A 343 -5.45 1.99 16.53
N LEU A 344 -4.45 1.12 16.33
CA LEU A 344 -4.65 -0.33 16.33
C LEU A 344 -5.14 -0.86 17.68
N LYS A 345 -4.62 -0.35 18.80
CA LYS A 345 -5.06 -0.72 20.16
C LYS A 345 -6.53 -0.39 20.39
N ASN A 346 -6.96 0.83 20.03
CA ASN A 346 -8.36 1.24 20.10
C ASN A 346 -9.25 0.36 19.22
N TYR A 347 -8.88 0.17 17.95
CA TYR A 347 -9.61 -0.65 16.97
C TYR A 347 -9.77 -2.11 17.43
N CYS A 348 -8.68 -2.74 17.89
CA CYS A 348 -8.71 -4.12 18.38
C CYS A 348 -9.56 -4.25 19.66
N GLN A 349 -9.45 -3.32 20.60
CA GLN A 349 -10.26 -3.32 21.82
C GLN A 349 -11.76 -3.17 21.53
N ALA A 350 -12.14 -2.30 20.60
CA ALA A 350 -13.53 -2.04 20.26
C ALA A 350 -14.19 -3.16 19.45
N LEU A 351 -13.41 -3.87 18.61
CA LEU A 351 -13.87 -4.99 17.79
C LEU A 351 -13.60 -6.37 18.43
N ASN A 352 -13.09 -6.41 19.66
CA ASN A 352 -12.69 -7.63 20.39
C ASN A 352 -11.74 -8.54 19.58
N LEU A 353 -10.68 -7.94 19.02
CA LEU A 353 -9.60 -8.60 18.27
C LEU A 353 -8.32 -8.64 19.11
N ASP A 354 -7.44 -9.61 18.86
CA ASP A 354 -6.11 -9.63 19.49
C ASP A 354 -5.14 -8.70 18.73
N LEU A 355 -4.59 -7.70 19.43
CA LEU A 355 -3.57 -6.79 18.90
C LEU A 355 -2.29 -7.54 18.46
N LEU A 356 -2.03 -8.71 19.06
CA LEU A 356 -0.92 -9.60 18.71
C LEU A 356 -1.09 -10.32 17.37
N ASP A 357 -2.22 -10.15 16.66
CA ASP A 357 -2.33 -10.55 15.25
C ASP A 357 -1.86 -9.46 14.26
N PHE A 358 -1.68 -8.22 14.71
CA PHE A 358 -1.27 -7.09 13.87
C PHE A 358 0.20 -6.71 14.07
N VAL A 359 0.60 -6.55 15.34
CA VAL A 359 1.94 -6.07 15.74
C VAL A 359 2.52 -6.98 16.83
N PRO A 360 3.87 -7.12 16.94
CA PRO A 360 4.47 -7.81 18.07
C PRO A 360 4.07 -7.15 19.40
N LEU A 361 4.14 -7.89 20.52
CA LEU A 361 3.81 -7.38 21.86
C LEU A 361 4.50 -6.03 22.11
N THR A 362 3.71 -4.98 22.32
CA THR A 362 4.16 -3.57 22.31
C THR A 362 3.57 -2.79 23.49
N PHE A 363 4.39 -1.92 24.08
CA PHE A 363 4.05 -0.98 25.14
C PHE A 363 4.42 0.44 24.70
N HIS A 364 3.56 1.41 25.00
CA HIS A 364 3.81 2.83 24.78
C HIS A 364 4.08 3.50 26.14
N ILE A 365 5.26 4.11 26.26
CA ILE A 365 5.79 4.67 27.50
C ILE A 365 5.90 6.19 27.36
N THR A 366 5.31 6.91 28.30
CA THR A 366 5.14 8.38 28.28
C THR A 366 5.75 9.07 29.51
N LEU A 367 5.92 8.35 30.62
CA LEU A 367 6.43 8.85 31.90
C LEU A 367 7.67 8.09 32.42
N GLY A 368 8.42 7.44 31.52
CA GLY A 368 9.57 6.60 31.87
C GLY A 368 9.21 5.48 32.83
N GLU A 369 10.04 5.22 33.84
CA GLU A 369 9.75 4.22 34.88
C GLU A 369 8.52 4.50 35.75
N LYS A 370 7.96 5.72 35.71
CA LYS A 370 6.73 6.07 36.45
C LYS A 370 5.45 5.72 35.69
N ASP A 371 5.57 5.21 34.47
CA ASP A 371 4.43 4.86 33.61
C ASP A 371 3.82 3.50 33.99
N PRO A 372 2.49 3.38 34.21
CA PRO A 372 1.83 2.11 34.44
C PRO A 372 2.01 1.08 33.29
N GLU A 373 2.18 1.52 32.04
CA GLU A 373 2.50 0.61 30.94
C GLU A 373 3.96 0.11 31.03
N PHE A 374 4.88 0.87 31.67
CA PHE A 374 6.25 0.40 31.94
C PHE A 374 6.26 -0.70 33.00
N ALA A 375 5.43 -0.60 34.04
CA ALA A 375 5.27 -1.66 35.03
C ALA A 375 4.78 -2.98 34.39
N LYS A 376 3.80 -2.90 33.48
CA LYS A 376 3.33 -4.05 32.69
C LYS A 376 4.40 -4.61 31.75
N PHE A 377 5.22 -3.75 31.15
CA PHE A 377 6.38 -4.17 30.38
C PHE A 377 7.39 -4.94 31.25
N VAL A 378 7.73 -4.45 32.46
CA VAL A 378 8.63 -5.15 33.39
C VAL A 378 8.08 -6.52 33.79
N GLU A 379 6.77 -6.62 34.05
CA GLU A 379 6.10 -7.90 34.31
C GLU A 379 6.22 -8.85 33.11
N ALA A 380 5.88 -8.38 31.90
CA ALA A 380 6.00 -9.15 30.67
C ALA A 380 7.45 -9.54 30.33
N PHE A 381 8.43 -8.68 30.64
CA PHE A 381 9.85 -8.95 30.49
C PHE A 381 10.27 -10.12 31.39
N ASN A 382 9.89 -10.10 32.67
CA ASN A 382 10.20 -11.16 33.63
C ASN A 382 9.47 -12.48 33.30
N ASN A 383 8.17 -12.42 33.00
CA ASN A 383 7.36 -13.58 32.63
C ASN A 383 7.87 -14.24 31.34
N ASN A 384 8.35 -13.46 30.36
CA ASN A 384 9.03 -14.02 29.19
C ASN A 384 10.40 -14.59 29.56
N PHE A 385 11.20 -13.89 30.37
CA PHE A 385 12.54 -14.36 30.79
C PHE A 385 12.51 -15.74 31.46
N ASP A 386 11.56 -16.00 32.37
CA ASP A 386 11.45 -17.32 33.03
C ASP A 386 10.85 -18.41 32.14
N ASN A 387 10.04 -18.06 31.15
CA ASN A 387 9.60 -18.98 30.10
C ASN A 387 10.68 -19.22 29.03
N GLU A 388 11.59 -18.28 28.82
CA GLU A 388 12.69 -18.36 27.86
C GLU A 388 13.96 -18.99 28.44
N LYS A 389 14.23 -18.88 29.75
CA LYS A 389 15.20 -19.73 30.47
C LYS A 389 14.93 -21.22 30.24
N LYS A 390 13.65 -21.62 30.30
CA LYS A 390 13.18 -22.99 30.00
C LYS A 390 13.34 -23.39 28.53
N LYS A 391 13.53 -22.42 27.61
CA LYS A 391 13.59 -22.62 26.15
C LYS A 391 14.94 -22.22 25.51
N LYS A 392 15.91 -21.72 26.28
CA LYS A 392 17.18 -21.13 25.83
C LYS A 392 17.00 -20.05 24.75
N SER A 393 16.27 -18.99 25.08
CA SER A 393 16.03 -17.83 24.22
C SER A 393 16.46 -16.53 24.93
N ASN A 394 16.73 -15.45 24.19
CA ASN A 394 17.51 -14.30 24.67
C ASN A 394 16.64 -13.15 25.24
N ASN A 395 15.31 -13.27 25.24
CA ASN A 395 14.35 -12.26 25.69
C ASN A 395 14.67 -10.85 25.17
N VAL A 396 14.84 -10.72 23.85
CA VAL A 396 15.27 -9.48 23.20
C VAL A 396 14.07 -8.56 22.91
N TRP A 397 14.28 -7.26 23.10
CA TRP A 397 13.30 -6.19 22.85
C TRP A 397 13.93 -5.11 21.97
N ILE A 398 13.08 -4.32 21.31
CA ILE A 398 13.48 -3.17 20.51
C ILE A 398 12.76 -1.93 21.03
N VAL A 399 13.54 -0.94 21.44
CA VAL A 399 13.06 0.37 21.87
C VAL A 399 13.17 1.33 20.69
N LYS A 400 12.09 2.04 20.40
CA LYS A 400 12.00 3.05 19.34
C LYS A 400 11.46 4.36 19.96
N PRO A 401 11.84 5.55 19.48
CA PRO A 401 11.14 6.78 19.86
C PRO A 401 9.69 6.71 19.38
N GLY A 402 8.75 7.22 20.18
CA GLY A 402 7.33 7.26 19.84
C GLY A 402 6.96 8.40 18.89
N GLU A 403 7.82 9.42 18.79
CA GLU A 403 7.79 10.50 17.79
C GLU A 403 8.39 10.08 16.43
N ASN A 404 8.31 11.02 15.45
CA ASN A 404 8.79 10.95 14.07
C ASN A 404 10.29 10.62 13.92
N SER A 405 10.64 9.37 14.22
CA SER A 405 12.00 8.82 14.19
C SER A 405 12.36 8.31 12.79
N ASN A 406 12.85 9.23 11.97
CA ASN A 406 13.31 8.97 10.60
C ASN A 406 14.66 8.21 10.55
N ARG A 407 14.93 7.55 9.41
CA ARG A 407 16.22 6.92 9.05
C ARG A 407 16.79 5.86 10.04
N GLY A 408 16.00 5.41 11.02
CA GLY A 408 16.41 4.45 12.05
C GLY A 408 17.11 5.06 13.27
N GLN A 409 17.07 6.40 13.42
CA GLN A 409 17.72 7.09 14.54
C GLN A 409 17.01 6.84 15.88
N GLY A 410 17.79 6.64 16.94
CA GLY A 410 17.28 6.41 18.30
C GLY A 410 16.66 5.02 18.52
N ILE A 411 16.82 4.08 17.58
CA ILE A 411 16.38 2.69 17.73
C ILE A 411 17.49 1.87 18.40
N THR A 412 17.17 1.19 19.50
CA THR A 412 18.08 0.28 20.22
C THR A 412 17.47 -1.11 20.34
N VAL A 413 18.27 -2.15 20.14
CA VAL A 413 17.88 -3.56 20.36
C VAL A 413 18.65 -4.08 21.57
N SER A 414 17.95 -4.52 22.61
CA SER A 414 18.56 -4.90 23.89
C SER A 414 17.87 -6.11 24.54
N SER A 415 18.62 -6.80 25.40
CA SER A 415 18.14 -7.84 26.33
C SER A 415 18.38 -7.47 27.80
N SER A 416 18.81 -6.24 28.11
CA SER A 416 18.97 -5.73 29.48
C SER A 416 17.79 -4.83 29.85
N ILE A 417 17.20 -5.07 31.02
CA ILE A 417 16.13 -4.22 31.53
C ILE A 417 16.68 -2.88 32.06
N GLU A 418 17.94 -2.87 32.51
CA GLU A 418 18.67 -1.68 32.97
C GLU A 418 18.96 -0.71 31.80
N GLU A 419 19.42 -1.23 30.65
CA GLU A 419 19.61 -0.42 29.44
C GLU A 419 18.28 0.19 28.97
N ILE A 420 17.19 -0.58 28.99
CA ILE A 420 15.87 -0.11 28.61
C ILE A 420 15.35 0.96 29.60
N ARG A 421 15.58 0.81 30.91
CA ARG A 421 15.29 1.85 31.93
C ARG A 421 16.05 3.15 31.65
N ILE A 422 17.34 3.07 31.34
CA ILE A 422 18.16 4.25 31.00
C ILE A 422 17.58 4.99 29.79
N ILE A 423 17.15 4.26 28.74
CA ILE A 423 16.57 4.86 27.53
C ILE A 423 15.23 5.54 27.84
N VAL A 424 14.28 4.89 28.54
CA VAL A 424 12.96 5.49 28.76
C VAL A 424 12.93 6.61 29.79
N ASN A 425 13.96 6.71 30.63
CA ASN A 425 14.16 7.81 31.58
C ASN A 425 14.92 9.01 30.97
N ASP A 426 15.29 8.97 29.69
CA ASP A 426 15.86 10.13 28.98
C ASP A 426 14.84 11.28 28.92
N THR A 427 14.99 12.22 29.85
CA THR A 427 14.19 13.44 29.97
C THR A 427 14.72 14.59 29.12
N SER A 428 15.65 14.33 28.17
CA SER A 428 16.06 15.37 27.23
C SER A 428 14.84 15.89 26.45
N PRO A 429 14.59 17.22 26.45
CA PRO A 429 13.42 17.76 25.79
C PRO A 429 13.52 17.52 24.28
N THR A 430 12.43 17.06 23.68
CA THR A 430 12.31 17.06 22.21
C THR A 430 12.44 18.50 21.68
N LYS A 431 12.80 18.68 20.40
CA LYS A 431 12.91 20.03 19.78
C LYS A 431 11.66 20.90 19.93
N ASN A 432 10.50 20.28 20.21
CA ASN A 432 9.21 20.94 20.42
C ASN A 432 8.88 21.22 21.90
N ASN A 433 9.85 21.06 22.83
CA ASN A 433 9.67 21.15 24.29
C ASN A 433 8.60 20.20 24.86
N GLN A 434 8.35 19.07 24.20
CA GLN A 434 7.49 18.00 24.69
C GLN A 434 8.32 16.89 25.34
N ASN A 435 7.75 16.21 26.33
CA ASN A 435 8.31 14.96 26.86
C ASN A 435 8.42 13.94 25.73
N ARG A 436 9.56 13.25 25.67
CA ARG A 436 9.83 12.21 24.68
C ARG A 436 9.09 10.93 25.04
N THR A 437 8.43 10.30 24.07
CA THR A 437 7.74 9.02 24.29
C THR A 437 8.53 7.87 23.67
N TYR A 438 8.25 6.64 24.11
CA TYR A 438 8.94 5.45 23.65
C TYR A 438 7.98 4.31 23.35
N ILE A 439 8.31 3.54 22.31
CA ILE A 439 7.65 2.30 21.95
C ILE A 439 8.62 1.17 22.27
N ILE A 440 8.32 0.39 23.32
CA ILE A 440 9.03 -0.85 23.64
C ILE A 440 8.27 -1.99 22.98
N GLN A 441 8.92 -2.74 22.09
CA GLN A 441 8.30 -3.81 21.31
C GLN A 441 9.12 -5.10 21.43
N LYS A 442 8.48 -6.26 21.56
CA LYS A 442 9.17 -7.55 21.61
C LYS A 442 9.88 -7.78 20.27
N TYR A 443 11.18 -8.05 20.32
CA TYR A 443 11.96 -8.27 19.11
C TYR A 443 11.63 -9.64 18.50
N ILE A 444 11.51 -9.67 17.17
CA ILE A 444 11.33 -10.91 16.39
C ILE A 444 12.70 -11.61 16.33
N GLU A 445 12.94 -12.49 17.31
CA GLU A 445 14.17 -13.29 17.46
C GLU A 445 14.26 -14.47 16.45
N LYS A 446 13.14 -14.80 15.80
CA LYS A 446 13.04 -15.85 14.77
C LYS A 446 12.35 -15.32 13.52
N PRO A 447 12.96 -14.35 12.80
CA PRO A 447 12.44 -13.89 11.52
C PRO A 447 12.58 -14.99 10.47
N PHE A 448 11.83 -14.90 9.38
CA PHE A 448 12.18 -15.60 8.15
C PHE A 448 13.47 -14.98 7.59
N LEU A 449 14.33 -15.80 6.98
CA LEU A 449 15.65 -15.37 6.51
C LEU A 449 15.86 -15.73 5.05
N VAL A 450 16.36 -14.78 4.26
CA VAL A 450 16.78 -14.99 2.86
C VAL A 450 18.30 -15.16 2.84
N HIS A 451 18.78 -16.36 2.50
CA HIS A 451 20.19 -16.74 2.61
C HIS A 451 20.80 -16.38 3.98
N LYS A 452 20.07 -16.73 5.06
CA LYS A 452 20.35 -16.37 6.48
C LYS A 452 20.34 -14.87 6.82
N ARG A 453 20.10 -13.96 5.88
CA ARG A 453 20.06 -12.51 6.12
C ARG A 453 18.63 -12.07 6.46
N LYS A 454 18.51 -11.07 7.32
CA LYS A 454 17.22 -10.50 7.74
C LYS A 454 16.66 -9.61 6.64
N PHE A 455 15.35 -9.49 6.56
CA PHE A 455 14.70 -8.54 5.66
C PHE A 455 13.37 -8.03 6.23
N ASP A 456 12.83 -7.01 5.57
CA ASP A 456 11.42 -6.61 5.63
C ASP A 456 10.88 -6.43 4.20
N PHE A 457 9.56 -6.41 4.04
CA PHE A 457 8.87 -6.00 2.81
C PHE A 457 8.53 -4.52 2.87
N ARG A 458 8.98 -3.74 1.88
CA ARG A 458 8.44 -2.42 1.54
C ARG A 458 7.28 -2.61 0.56
N CYS A 459 6.06 -2.38 1.05
CA CYS A 459 4.85 -2.27 0.26
C CYS A 459 4.48 -0.79 0.05
N TYR A 460 3.77 -0.47 -1.02
CA TYR A 460 3.25 0.88 -1.26
C TYR A 460 1.72 0.90 -1.11
N ALA A 461 1.21 2.02 -0.62
CA ALA A 461 -0.22 2.30 -0.53
C ALA A 461 -0.50 3.74 -0.97
N LEU A 462 -1.75 4.02 -1.33
CA LEU A 462 -2.23 5.36 -1.65
C LEU A 462 -3.50 5.60 -0.82
N VAL A 463 -3.58 6.71 -0.12
CA VAL A 463 -4.82 7.21 0.48
C VAL A 463 -5.22 8.48 -0.26
N THR A 464 -6.52 8.65 -0.53
CA THR A 464 -7.08 9.85 -1.14
C THR A 464 -8.26 10.33 -0.31
N SER A 465 -8.40 11.64 -0.16
CA SER A 465 -9.63 12.31 0.28
C SER A 465 -10.09 13.22 -0.86
N PHE A 466 -11.17 12.82 -1.55
CA PHE A 466 -11.76 13.60 -2.64
C PHE A 466 -13.23 13.84 -2.36
N ASN A 467 -13.68 15.11 -2.41
CA ASN A 467 -15.07 15.48 -2.10
C ASN A 467 -15.52 14.98 -0.70
N GLY A 468 -14.59 14.96 0.27
CA GLY A 468 -14.78 14.41 1.62
C GLY A 468 -14.78 12.87 1.71
N VAL A 469 -14.62 12.17 0.59
CA VAL A 469 -14.58 10.70 0.48
C VAL A 469 -13.16 10.19 0.65
N ILE A 470 -12.90 9.55 1.80
CA ILE A 470 -11.64 8.86 2.06
C ILE A 470 -11.67 7.45 1.44
N GLN A 471 -10.65 7.16 0.62
CA GLN A 471 -10.42 5.88 -0.03
C GLN A 471 -8.97 5.43 0.22
N GLY A 472 -8.77 4.13 0.44
CA GLY A 472 -7.47 3.50 0.68
C GLY A 472 -7.18 2.41 -0.33
N TYR A 473 -5.97 2.45 -0.90
CA TYR A 473 -5.50 1.59 -1.97
C TYR A 473 -4.18 0.90 -1.61
N PHE A 474 -4.03 -0.37 -1.96
CA PHE A 474 -2.80 -1.14 -1.76
C PHE A 474 -2.15 -1.48 -3.12
N TYR A 475 -0.84 -1.26 -3.26
CA TYR A 475 -0.10 -1.54 -4.50
C TYR A 475 0.37 -3.01 -4.52
N SER A 476 0.03 -3.76 -5.57
CA SER A 476 0.26 -5.21 -5.66
C SER A 476 1.73 -5.64 -5.89
N ASP A 477 2.65 -4.70 -6.03
CA ASP A 477 4.08 -4.91 -6.32
C ASP A 477 4.94 -4.20 -5.26
N GLY A 478 6.17 -4.63 -5.06
CA GLY A 478 6.98 -4.18 -3.92
C GLY A 478 8.34 -4.89 -3.86
N TYR A 479 9.09 -4.65 -2.79
CA TYR A 479 10.44 -5.19 -2.66
C TYR A 479 10.80 -5.55 -1.23
N LEU A 480 11.79 -6.45 -1.10
CA LEU A 480 12.39 -6.76 0.19
C LEU A 480 13.64 -5.89 0.39
N ARG A 481 13.81 -5.34 1.59
CA ARG A 481 15.06 -4.70 2.03
C ARG A 481 15.87 -5.70 2.84
N THR A 482 17.01 -6.15 2.31
CA THR A 482 17.87 -7.16 2.94
C THR A 482 18.99 -6.55 3.78
N THR A 483 19.37 -7.20 4.87
CA THR A 483 20.63 -6.89 5.57
C THR A 483 21.84 -7.33 4.76
N SER A 484 22.97 -6.65 4.92
CA SER A 484 24.24 -7.04 4.29
C SER A 484 24.91 -8.21 5.02
N THR A 485 24.64 -8.37 6.33
CA THR A 485 25.25 -9.37 7.21
C THR A 485 24.29 -10.52 7.54
N GLU A 486 24.81 -11.74 7.76
CA GLU A 486 24.04 -12.89 8.26
C GLU A 486 23.41 -12.58 9.63
N TYR A 487 22.18 -13.06 9.87
CA TYR A 487 21.44 -12.82 11.09
C TYR A 487 22.00 -13.63 12.27
N SER A 488 22.25 -12.96 13.40
CA SER A 488 22.72 -13.57 14.64
C SER A 488 22.16 -12.83 15.85
N ILE A 489 21.46 -13.53 16.74
CA ILE A 489 20.92 -12.94 17.99
C ILE A 489 21.98 -12.83 19.11
N LYS A 490 23.25 -13.10 18.80
CA LYS A 490 24.39 -13.01 19.75
C LYS A 490 25.00 -11.60 19.84
N ASP A 491 24.75 -10.75 18.85
CA ASP A 491 25.35 -9.41 18.73
C ASP A 491 24.26 -8.39 18.38
N VAL A 492 23.38 -8.14 19.36
CA VAL A 492 22.27 -7.18 19.21
C VAL A 492 22.72 -5.73 18.99
N SER A 493 23.99 -5.42 19.29
CA SER A 493 24.60 -4.10 19.09
C SER A 493 24.80 -3.74 17.62
N ASN A 494 24.93 -4.75 16.76
CA ASN A 494 25.33 -4.57 15.37
C ASN A 494 24.14 -4.26 14.47
N ASN A 495 23.88 -2.96 14.29
CA ASN A 495 22.79 -2.47 13.46
C ASN A 495 22.80 -3.00 12.00
N PHE A 496 23.93 -3.43 11.45
CA PHE A 496 23.96 -4.06 10.11
C PHE A 496 23.33 -5.46 10.07
N ILE A 497 23.24 -6.16 11.21
CA ILE A 497 22.56 -7.44 11.40
C ILE A 497 21.07 -7.24 11.69
N HIS A 498 20.73 -6.19 12.46
CA HIS A 498 19.41 -6.04 13.08
C HIS A 498 18.47 -5.04 12.38
N LEU A 499 18.99 -4.02 11.68
CA LEU A 499 18.19 -2.96 11.04
C LEU A 499 18.34 -3.01 9.51
N THR A 500 17.21 -3.09 8.81
CA THR A 500 17.10 -3.24 7.35
C THR A 500 16.99 -1.91 6.61
N ASN A 501 16.92 -0.79 7.33
CA ASN A 501 16.76 0.56 6.78
C ASN A 501 17.95 0.92 5.86
N ASP A 502 17.63 1.36 4.65
CA ASP A 502 18.63 1.65 3.59
C ASP A 502 19.65 2.72 4.01
N ALA A 503 19.19 3.71 4.77
CA ALA A 503 20.00 4.78 5.35
C ALA A 503 21.11 4.27 6.29
N ILE A 504 21.00 3.05 6.83
CA ILE A 504 22.02 2.37 7.62
C ILE A 504 22.80 1.41 6.70
N GLN A 505 22.11 0.53 5.99
CA GLN A 505 22.72 -0.54 5.20
C GLN A 505 23.70 -0.03 4.12
N LYS A 506 23.45 1.13 3.52
CA LYS A 506 24.36 1.77 2.54
C LYS A 506 25.76 2.11 3.07
N HIS A 507 25.97 2.08 4.39
CA HIS A 507 27.27 2.31 5.04
C HIS A 507 28.03 1.01 5.35
N CYS A 508 27.47 -0.17 5.03
CA CYS A 508 28.18 -1.43 5.09
C CYS A 508 29.03 -1.63 3.83
N ASP A 509 30.30 -2.04 3.95
CA ASP A 509 31.16 -2.33 2.79
C ASP A 509 30.62 -3.50 1.92
N GLU A 510 29.69 -4.30 2.44
CA GLU A 510 29.04 -5.43 1.74
C GLU A 510 27.66 -5.06 1.13
N TYR A 511 27.28 -3.79 1.15
CA TYR A 511 26.06 -3.31 0.51
C TYR A 511 26.09 -3.55 -1.02
N GLY A 512 25.03 -4.16 -1.56
CA GLY A 512 24.97 -4.56 -2.97
C GLY A 512 25.80 -5.79 -3.34
N LYS A 513 26.38 -6.51 -2.37
CA LYS A 513 27.19 -7.72 -2.63
C LYS A 513 26.35 -8.84 -3.24
N PHE A 514 25.22 -9.18 -2.62
CA PHE A 514 24.40 -10.35 -2.98
C PHE A 514 23.37 -10.05 -4.07
N GLU A 515 22.58 -8.99 -3.88
CA GLU A 515 21.59 -8.46 -4.82
C GLU A 515 21.72 -6.94 -4.98
N ASP A 516 21.25 -6.40 -6.11
CA ASP A 516 21.43 -5.01 -6.50
C ASP A 516 20.88 -4.03 -5.44
N GLY A 517 21.78 -3.26 -4.83
CA GLY A 517 21.49 -2.34 -3.74
C GLY A 517 20.80 -2.96 -2.52
N ASN A 518 20.97 -4.25 -2.21
CA ASN A 518 20.18 -4.95 -1.17
C ASN A 518 18.65 -4.81 -1.40
N LYS A 519 18.20 -5.04 -2.64
CA LYS A 519 16.77 -5.04 -3.04
C LYS A 519 16.44 -6.34 -3.76
N LEU A 520 15.46 -7.08 -3.22
CA LEU A 520 14.95 -8.30 -3.85
C LEU A 520 13.51 -8.08 -4.33
N SER A 521 13.19 -8.52 -5.55
CA SER A 521 11.81 -8.46 -6.08
C SER A 521 10.93 -9.55 -5.49
N TYR A 522 9.60 -9.35 -5.49
CA TYR A 522 8.65 -10.42 -5.13
C TYR A 522 8.82 -11.69 -5.98
N LYS A 523 9.27 -11.57 -7.24
CA LYS A 523 9.52 -12.70 -8.16
C LYS A 523 10.77 -13.48 -7.79
N ASP A 524 11.82 -12.79 -7.32
CA ASP A 524 13.04 -13.43 -6.85
C ASP A 524 12.85 -14.03 -5.45
N PHE A 525 12.01 -13.42 -4.60
CA PHE A 525 11.57 -14.00 -3.33
C PHE A 525 10.73 -15.28 -3.54
N GLN A 526 9.78 -15.29 -4.50
CA GLN A 526 9.07 -16.53 -4.83
C GLN A 526 10.05 -17.62 -5.30
N ARG A 527 11.02 -17.28 -6.18
CA ARG A 527 12.04 -18.24 -6.63
C ARG A 527 12.89 -18.78 -5.47
N TYR A 528 13.15 -17.96 -4.45
CA TYR A 528 13.80 -18.41 -3.21
C TYR A 528 12.93 -19.41 -2.43
N LEU A 529 11.61 -19.16 -2.28
CA LEU A 529 10.67 -20.11 -1.69
C LEU A 529 10.57 -21.41 -2.50
N ASP A 530 10.46 -21.33 -3.83
CA ASP A 530 10.42 -22.48 -4.74
C ASP A 530 11.69 -23.36 -4.65
N THR A 531 12.84 -22.76 -4.29
CA THR A 531 14.13 -23.44 -4.21
C THR A 531 14.44 -23.98 -2.81
N HIS A 532 14.07 -23.25 -1.76
CA HIS A 532 14.50 -23.50 -0.38
C HIS A 532 13.36 -23.82 0.61
N CYS A 533 12.09 -23.77 0.18
CA CYS A 533 10.89 -24.09 0.97
C CYS A 533 9.85 -24.89 0.13
N SER A 534 10.33 -25.66 -0.85
CA SER A 534 9.50 -26.46 -1.77
C SER A 534 8.71 -27.58 -1.07
N ASP A 535 9.19 -28.04 0.08
CA ASP A 535 8.49 -28.92 1.02
C ASP A 535 7.17 -28.32 1.51
N LYS A 536 7.14 -27.00 1.74
CA LYS A 536 5.98 -26.26 2.24
C LYS A 536 5.01 -25.81 1.15
N LYS A 537 5.42 -25.80 -0.11
CA LYS A 537 4.62 -25.43 -1.30
C LYS A 537 3.96 -24.04 -1.24
N ILE A 538 4.62 -23.08 -0.59
CA ILE A 538 4.07 -21.72 -0.37
C ILE A 538 4.21 -20.86 -1.62
N ASN A 539 3.14 -20.15 -1.96
CA ASN A 539 3.16 -19.06 -2.92
C ASN A 539 2.96 -17.72 -2.20
N PHE A 540 3.96 -16.83 -2.26
CA PHE A 540 3.93 -15.53 -1.62
C PHE A 540 2.74 -14.67 -2.08
N ILE A 541 2.37 -14.73 -3.36
CA ILE A 541 1.31 -13.88 -3.96
C ILE A 541 -0.10 -14.33 -3.54
N SER A 542 -0.35 -15.64 -3.35
CA SER A 542 -1.65 -16.13 -2.87
C SER A 542 -1.75 -16.34 -1.36
N ASP A 543 -0.64 -16.61 -0.67
CA ASP A 543 -0.69 -17.15 0.70
C ASP A 543 -0.18 -16.17 1.78
N ILE A 544 0.61 -15.17 1.38
CA ILE A 544 1.27 -14.20 2.28
C ILE A 544 0.85 -12.76 1.94
N LEU A 545 0.94 -12.36 0.68
CA LEU A 545 0.58 -11.01 0.23
C LEU A 545 -0.88 -10.60 0.56
N PRO A 546 -1.89 -11.50 0.53
CA PRO A 546 -3.23 -11.14 0.98
C PRO A 546 -3.30 -10.86 2.48
N LYS A 547 -2.51 -11.54 3.32
CA LYS A 547 -2.42 -11.26 4.76
C LYS A 547 -1.76 -9.90 5.02
N ILE A 548 -0.69 -9.59 4.27
CA ILE A 548 -0.04 -8.28 4.27
C ILE A 548 -1.02 -7.16 3.86
N LYS A 549 -1.80 -7.39 2.80
CA LYS A 549 -2.83 -6.46 2.32
C LYS A 549 -3.95 -6.25 3.35
N ASN A 550 -4.39 -7.30 4.04
CA ASN A 550 -5.38 -7.18 5.11
C ASN A 550 -4.84 -6.34 6.27
N LEU A 551 -3.63 -6.63 6.77
CA LEU A 551 -2.98 -5.80 7.81
C LEU A 551 -2.86 -4.32 7.40
N ALA A 552 -2.60 -4.02 6.12
CA ALA A 552 -2.64 -2.66 5.61
C ALA A 552 -4.05 -2.06 5.69
N LYS A 553 -5.08 -2.76 5.20
CA LYS A 553 -6.49 -2.34 5.29
C LYS A 553 -6.93 -2.08 6.74
N ASP A 554 -6.66 -3.03 7.64
CA ASP A 554 -7.07 -2.95 9.04
C ASP A 554 -6.42 -1.74 9.74
N SER A 555 -5.15 -1.43 9.43
CA SER A 555 -4.51 -0.21 9.93
C SER A 555 -5.10 1.08 9.35
N MET A 556 -5.52 1.09 8.08
CA MET A 556 -6.25 2.23 7.50
C MET A 556 -7.61 2.40 8.17
N GLN A 557 -8.35 1.31 8.43
CA GLN A 557 -9.61 1.34 9.18
C GLN A 557 -9.42 1.84 10.61
N ALA A 558 -8.38 1.38 11.31
CA ALA A 558 -8.05 1.80 12.66
C ALA A 558 -7.70 3.29 12.78
N ALA A 559 -7.13 3.90 11.72
CA ALA A 559 -6.81 5.33 11.69
C ALA A 559 -7.87 6.20 11.01
N TYR A 560 -8.80 5.63 10.22
CA TYR A 560 -9.69 6.35 9.31
C TYR A 560 -10.43 7.53 9.94
N MET A 561 -11.01 7.36 11.14
CA MET A 561 -11.75 8.42 11.84
C MET A 561 -10.90 9.65 12.20
N LYS A 562 -9.56 9.51 12.19
CA LYS A 562 -8.59 10.55 12.53
C LYS A 562 -7.81 11.07 11.33
N LEU A 563 -7.96 10.47 10.15
CA LEU A 563 -7.38 10.98 8.91
C LEU A 563 -8.31 12.05 8.36
N ASP A 564 -7.75 13.21 7.98
CA ASP A 564 -8.50 14.33 7.41
C ASP A 564 -9.79 14.71 8.18
N PRO A 565 -9.71 15.04 9.49
CA PRO A 565 -10.91 15.36 10.28
C PRO A 565 -11.64 16.61 9.77
N ASN A 566 -10.93 17.52 9.08
CA ASN A 566 -11.51 18.69 8.42
C ASN A 566 -12.17 18.36 7.06
N ARG A 567 -11.99 17.14 6.54
CA ARG A 567 -12.55 16.67 5.25
C ARG A 567 -12.15 17.56 4.06
N ARG A 568 -10.87 17.87 3.94
CA ARG A 568 -10.32 18.67 2.82
C ARG A 568 -10.71 18.05 1.49
N LEU A 569 -11.27 18.86 0.59
CA LEU A 569 -11.89 18.34 -0.64
C LEU A 569 -10.93 17.60 -1.57
N HIS A 570 -9.61 17.84 -1.53
CA HIS A 570 -8.66 17.31 -2.50
C HIS A 570 -7.25 17.03 -1.94
N CYS A 571 -7.08 15.90 -1.25
CA CYS A 571 -5.79 15.45 -0.74
C CYS A 571 -5.46 14.03 -1.21
N MET A 572 -4.17 13.75 -1.47
CA MET A 572 -3.68 12.39 -1.74
C MET A 572 -2.36 12.15 -1.02
N GLU A 573 -2.08 10.94 -0.54
CA GLU A 573 -0.76 10.61 0.03
C GLU A 573 -0.32 9.18 -0.29
N ILE A 574 0.91 9.03 -0.79
CA ILE A 574 1.55 7.74 -1.03
C ILE A 574 2.30 7.33 0.24
N LEU A 575 1.92 6.19 0.80
CA LEU A 575 2.45 5.63 2.05
C LEU A 575 3.36 4.42 1.79
N GLY A 576 4.37 4.26 2.65
CA GLY A 576 5.35 3.17 2.58
C GLY A 576 5.20 2.26 3.77
N TYR A 577 4.56 1.11 3.56
CA TYR A 577 4.28 0.12 4.59
C TYR A 577 5.44 -0.86 4.75
N ASP A 578 5.84 -1.12 6.00
CA ASP A 578 6.96 -2.00 6.34
C ASP A 578 6.46 -3.21 7.13
N PHE A 579 6.67 -4.41 6.57
CA PHE A 579 6.24 -5.68 7.15
C PHE A 579 7.41 -6.65 7.36
N MET A 580 7.41 -7.39 8.46
CA MET A 580 8.39 -8.46 8.70
C MET A 580 7.71 -9.83 8.71
N LEU A 581 8.40 -10.85 8.22
CA LEU A 581 7.93 -12.24 8.23
C LEU A 581 8.64 -13.00 9.35
N ASP A 582 7.93 -13.78 10.16
CA ASP A 582 8.54 -14.69 11.11
C ASP A 582 8.84 -16.09 10.53
N SER A 583 9.53 -16.95 11.28
CA SER A 583 9.87 -18.31 10.86
C SER A 583 8.66 -19.22 10.60
N ASN A 584 7.48 -18.84 11.10
CA ASN A 584 6.19 -19.52 10.90
C ASN A 584 5.40 -18.92 9.73
N LEU A 585 5.93 -17.90 9.07
CA LEU A 585 5.35 -17.19 7.92
C LEU A 585 4.12 -16.34 8.28
N LYS A 586 4.00 -15.93 9.55
CA LYS A 586 3.08 -14.84 9.93
C LYS A 586 3.74 -13.49 9.57
N PRO A 587 3.08 -12.64 8.77
CA PRO A 587 3.52 -11.26 8.57
C PRO A 587 3.15 -10.41 9.80
N TRP A 588 3.99 -9.43 10.09
CA TRP A 588 3.84 -8.49 11.20
C TRP A 588 4.01 -7.07 10.67
N LEU A 589 3.10 -6.15 11.01
CA LEU A 589 3.23 -4.74 10.68
C LEU A 589 4.28 -4.08 11.59
N ILE A 590 5.22 -3.32 11.01
CA ILE A 590 6.38 -2.76 11.72
C ILE A 590 6.32 -1.22 11.81
N GLU A 591 6.04 -0.55 10.69
CA GLU A 591 5.80 0.90 10.60
C GLU A 591 5.11 1.27 9.27
N VAL A 592 4.53 2.47 9.19
CA VAL A 592 3.96 3.06 7.97
C VAL A 592 4.58 4.45 7.78
N ASN A 593 5.08 4.77 6.58
CA ASN A 593 5.91 5.95 6.35
C ASN A 593 5.23 6.98 5.43
N THR A 594 5.17 8.25 5.84
CA THR A 594 4.76 9.40 5.00
C THR A 594 5.79 9.72 3.90
N ASN A 595 7.06 9.40 4.13
CA ASN A 595 8.12 9.46 3.12
C ASN A 595 8.49 8.02 2.73
N PRO A 596 7.86 7.44 1.71
CA PRO A 596 7.94 6.00 1.41
C PRO A 596 9.26 5.61 0.71
N CYS A 597 10.28 6.46 0.75
CA CYS A 597 11.56 6.35 0.03
C CYS A 597 11.36 6.12 -1.49
N LEU A 598 11.26 7.22 -2.24
CA LEU A 598 11.13 7.19 -3.70
C LEU A 598 12.51 7.22 -4.42
N GLU A 599 13.54 6.63 -3.81
CA GLU A 599 14.92 6.66 -4.31
C GLU A 599 15.18 5.48 -5.26
N LEU A 600 15.76 5.77 -6.44
CA LEU A 600 15.99 4.79 -7.49
C LEU A 600 17.34 4.06 -7.30
N SER A 601 17.58 3.53 -6.09
CA SER A 601 18.90 3.01 -5.65
C SER A 601 19.26 1.62 -6.20
N SER A 602 18.37 0.97 -6.96
CA SER A 602 18.65 -0.24 -7.73
C SER A 602 17.93 -0.25 -9.08
N SER A 603 18.38 -1.09 -10.00
CA SER A 603 17.76 -1.34 -11.31
C SER A 603 16.27 -1.67 -11.22
N TYR A 604 15.86 -2.53 -10.29
CA TYR A 604 14.44 -2.86 -10.06
C TYR A 604 13.64 -1.64 -9.53
N LEU A 605 14.19 -0.88 -8.58
CA LEU A 605 13.53 0.33 -8.07
C LEU A 605 13.37 1.40 -9.16
N SER A 606 14.32 1.51 -10.10
CA SER A 606 14.24 2.44 -11.22
C SER A 606 13.05 2.20 -12.16
N PHE A 607 12.44 1.00 -12.12
CA PHE A 607 11.18 0.68 -12.79
C PHE A 607 9.99 0.75 -11.83
N LEU A 608 10.06 0.08 -10.67
CA LEU A 608 8.96 -0.06 -9.71
C LEU A 608 8.43 1.31 -9.24
N ILE A 609 9.31 2.20 -8.82
CA ILE A 609 8.93 3.46 -8.16
C ILE A 609 8.27 4.45 -9.15
N PRO A 610 8.81 4.71 -10.35
CA PRO A 610 8.13 5.57 -11.33
C PRO A 610 6.78 5.00 -11.78
N THR A 611 6.66 3.68 -11.98
CA THR A 611 5.38 3.04 -12.35
C THR A 611 4.33 3.16 -11.23
N MET A 612 4.75 3.03 -9.96
CA MET A 612 3.87 3.19 -8.80
C MET A 612 3.35 4.63 -8.66
N VAL A 613 4.22 5.64 -8.81
CA VAL A 613 3.78 7.05 -8.75
C VAL A 613 2.91 7.43 -9.96
N GLU A 614 3.22 6.94 -11.17
CA GLU A 614 2.38 7.15 -12.36
C GLU A 614 1.00 6.49 -12.20
N ASN A 615 0.94 5.28 -11.63
CA ASN A 615 -0.31 4.64 -11.23
C ASN A 615 -1.10 5.48 -10.21
N ALA A 616 -0.42 6.07 -9.22
CA ALA A 616 -1.05 6.93 -8.22
C ALA A 616 -1.59 8.23 -8.84
N PHE A 617 -0.85 8.88 -9.73
CA PHE A 617 -1.34 10.06 -10.47
C PHE A 617 -2.51 9.74 -11.39
N ARG A 618 -2.55 8.55 -11.98
CA ARG A 618 -3.73 8.09 -12.74
C ARG A 618 -4.96 7.83 -11.88
N ILE A 619 -4.82 7.61 -10.56
CA ILE A 619 -5.94 7.48 -9.61
C ILE A 619 -6.34 8.83 -9.02
N ALA A 620 -5.35 9.64 -8.63
CA ALA A 620 -5.55 10.86 -7.86
C ALA A 620 -5.66 12.12 -8.73
N LEU A 621 -4.72 12.30 -9.65
CA LEU A 621 -4.49 13.57 -10.33
C LEU A 621 -5.29 13.67 -11.64
N ASP A 622 -5.11 12.70 -12.54
CA ASP A 622 -5.71 12.71 -13.88
C ASP A 622 -7.26 12.71 -13.90
N PRO A 623 -7.98 12.11 -12.92
CA PRO A 623 -9.44 12.17 -12.89
C PRO A 623 -10.02 13.49 -12.37
N MET A 624 -9.28 14.21 -11.53
CA MET A 624 -9.62 15.55 -11.02
C MET A 624 -9.17 16.66 -11.97
N PHE A 625 -8.14 16.41 -12.78
CA PHE A 625 -7.57 17.36 -13.75
C PHE A 625 -7.49 16.76 -15.17
N PRO A 626 -8.64 16.48 -15.82
CA PRO A 626 -8.65 15.79 -17.10
C PRO A 626 -7.97 16.60 -18.21
N PRO A 627 -7.42 15.95 -19.24
CA PRO A 627 -6.87 16.67 -20.38
C PRO A 627 -7.98 17.45 -21.14
N PRO A 628 -7.70 18.68 -21.60
CA PRO A 628 -8.55 19.40 -22.54
C PRO A 628 -8.82 18.60 -23.82
N ALA A 629 -9.94 18.90 -24.49
CA ALA A 629 -10.40 18.16 -25.67
C ALA A 629 -9.29 17.97 -26.73
N GLY A 630 -9.07 16.71 -27.13
CA GLY A 630 -8.03 16.32 -28.09
C GLY A 630 -6.65 16.06 -27.49
N LYS A 631 -6.36 16.50 -26.26
CA LYS A 631 -5.19 16.06 -25.50
C LYS A 631 -5.51 14.75 -24.77
N PHE A 632 -4.48 13.91 -24.58
CA PHE A 632 -4.52 12.68 -23.81
C PHE A 632 -3.14 12.43 -23.20
N PRO A 633 -3.01 11.66 -22.10
CA PRO A 633 -1.70 11.19 -21.63
C PRO A 633 -0.93 10.51 -22.77
N THR A 634 0.40 10.67 -22.83
CA THR A 634 1.22 9.87 -23.75
C THR A 634 1.05 8.36 -23.48
N SER A 635 0.86 8.01 -22.21
CA SER A 635 0.95 6.70 -21.56
C SER A 635 -0.42 6.08 -21.18
N THR A 636 -1.35 5.89 -22.12
CA THR A 636 -2.72 5.42 -21.78
C THR A 636 -2.83 3.92 -21.48
N PHE A 637 -2.14 3.04 -22.21
CA PHE A 637 -2.22 1.58 -22.02
C PHE A 637 -1.27 1.10 -20.92
N PHE A 638 -1.55 1.54 -19.69
CA PHE A 638 -0.76 1.21 -18.51
C PHE A 638 -1.59 0.32 -17.58
N GLU A 639 -0.96 -0.76 -17.11
CA GLU A 639 -1.46 -1.62 -16.04
C GLU A 639 -1.61 -0.79 -14.76
N ASN A 640 -2.82 -0.76 -14.20
CA ASN A 640 -3.04 -0.38 -12.81
C ASN A 640 -2.70 -1.54 -11.89
N LYS A 641 -1.96 -1.26 -10.81
CA LYS A 641 -1.61 -2.22 -9.75
C LYS A 641 -2.09 -1.83 -8.36
N PHE A 642 -2.79 -0.70 -8.22
CA PHE A 642 -3.49 -0.38 -6.98
C PHE A 642 -4.83 -1.13 -6.91
N GLU A 643 -5.00 -1.88 -5.84
CA GLU A 643 -6.28 -2.47 -5.44
C GLU A 643 -6.97 -1.56 -4.42
N LEU A 644 -8.26 -1.27 -4.63
CA LEU A 644 -9.06 -0.54 -3.63
C LEU A 644 -9.31 -1.48 -2.45
N VAL A 645 -8.83 -1.13 -1.25
CA VAL A 645 -8.95 -1.97 -0.05
C VAL A 645 -9.84 -1.34 1.04
N PHE A 646 -10.06 -0.03 0.98
CA PHE A 646 -10.93 0.71 1.90
C PHE A 646 -11.69 1.82 1.18
N HIS A 647 -12.97 1.97 1.50
CA HIS A 647 -13.82 3.05 1.03
C HIS A 647 -14.76 3.49 2.16
N GLN A 648 -14.74 4.76 2.57
CA GLN A 648 -15.49 5.17 3.77
C GLN A 648 -17.00 4.87 3.68
N GLU A 649 -17.62 5.07 2.51
CA GLU A 649 -19.05 4.86 2.31
C GLU A 649 -19.46 3.37 2.34
N THR A 650 -18.48 2.46 2.38
CA THR A 650 -18.67 1.01 2.47
C THR A 650 -18.06 0.51 3.79
N ASP A 651 -16.74 0.36 3.83
CA ASP A 651 -15.99 -0.17 4.98
C ASP A 651 -15.98 0.77 6.19
N GLY A 652 -16.05 2.09 5.96
CA GLY A 652 -16.09 3.09 7.03
C GLY A 652 -17.45 3.12 7.73
N LYS A 653 -18.56 3.00 6.98
CA LYS A 653 -19.91 2.88 7.53
C LYS A 653 -20.09 1.55 8.27
N GLU A 654 -19.71 0.43 7.66
CA GLU A 654 -19.73 -0.89 8.34
C GLU A 654 -18.90 -0.87 9.65
N LEU A 655 -17.75 -0.20 9.64
CA LEU A 655 -16.92 -0.03 10.83
C LEU A 655 -17.63 0.80 11.91
N LEU A 656 -18.23 1.95 11.57
CA LEU A 656 -18.99 2.77 12.52
C LEU A 656 -20.18 2.02 13.13
N ASP A 657 -20.93 1.28 12.29
CA ASP A 657 -22.06 0.43 12.71
C ASP A 657 -21.61 -0.67 13.70
N ARG A 658 -20.37 -1.18 13.55
CA ARG A 658 -19.76 -2.20 14.43
C ARG A 658 -19.14 -1.64 15.71
N LEU A 659 -18.63 -0.40 15.69
CA LEU A 659 -17.94 0.22 16.83
C LEU A 659 -18.91 0.78 17.89
N GLY A 660 -20.08 1.27 17.45
CA GLY A 660 -21.11 1.83 18.34
C GLY A 660 -20.76 3.20 18.95
N VAL A 661 -21.77 3.88 19.49
CA VAL A 661 -21.69 5.30 19.90
C VAL A 661 -20.64 5.53 20.99
N ASP A 662 -20.51 4.62 21.95
CA ASP A 662 -19.57 4.73 23.07
C ASP A 662 -18.10 4.65 22.64
N PHE A 663 -17.78 4.17 21.43
CA PHE A 663 -16.44 4.29 20.87
C PHE A 663 -16.20 5.70 20.33
N LEU A 664 -17.16 6.24 19.56
CA LEU A 664 -17.06 7.55 18.90
C LEU A 664 -16.75 8.66 19.91
N ILE A 665 -17.49 8.69 21.03
CA ILE A 665 -17.32 9.69 22.11
C ILE A 665 -15.92 9.64 22.74
N ARG A 666 -15.29 8.45 22.82
CA ARG A 666 -13.93 8.29 23.35
C ARG A 666 -12.86 8.65 22.33
N ASP A 667 -13.11 8.40 21.05
CA ASP A 667 -12.17 8.71 19.98
C ASP A 667 -12.20 10.21 19.60
N GLU A 668 -13.35 10.89 19.77
CA GLU A 668 -13.46 12.37 19.74
C GLU A 668 -12.60 13.06 20.80
N GLN A 669 -12.45 12.48 21.99
CA GLN A 669 -11.53 13.01 23.01
C GLN A 669 -10.07 12.90 22.57
N ILE A 670 -9.72 11.91 21.74
CA ILE A 670 -8.37 11.72 21.18
C ILE A 670 -8.13 12.66 19.98
N LEU A 671 -9.18 13.09 19.26
CA LEU A 671 -9.09 14.16 18.25
C LEU A 671 -8.69 15.53 18.83
N SER A 672 -8.61 15.69 20.16
CA SER A 672 -8.02 16.86 20.80
C SER A 672 -6.48 16.93 20.71
N GLU A 673 -5.81 15.85 20.27
CA GLU A 673 -4.37 15.83 20.01
C GLU A 673 -4.00 16.82 18.89
N LYS A 674 -3.05 17.72 19.17
CA LYS A 674 -2.56 18.68 18.18
C LYS A 674 -1.78 17.96 17.08
N GLU A 675 -2.14 18.20 15.82
CA GLU A 675 -1.52 17.55 14.67
C GLU A 675 0.02 17.69 14.68
N GLU A 676 0.72 16.56 14.79
CA GLU A 676 2.18 16.50 14.75
C GLU A 676 2.71 16.85 13.34
N LEU A 677 3.79 17.62 13.31
CA LEU A 677 4.53 17.98 12.10
C LEU A 677 5.84 17.20 12.03
N PHE A 678 6.27 16.91 10.81
CA PHE A 678 7.69 16.80 10.46
C PHE A 678 8.17 18.22 10.16
N SER A 679 9.20 18.72 10.85
CA SER A 679 9.78 20.04 10.53
C SER A 679 10.93 19.92 9.53
N GLU A 680 11.25 21.01 8.82
CA GLU A 680 12.45 21.04 7.97
C GLU A 680 13.73 20.87 8.80
N ASP A 681 13.71 21.26 10.08
CA ASP A 681 14.78 21.06 11.06
C ASP A 681 14.99 19.60 11.51
N GLU A 682 14.24 18.62 10.99
CA GLU A 682 14.52 17.20 11.22
C GLU A 682 15.69 16.66 10.37
N GLU A 683 16.17 17.41 9.37
CA GLU A 683 17.44 17.06 8.72
C GLU A 683 18.63 17.50 9.60
N PRO A 684 19.50 16.58 10.06
CA PRO A 684 20.86 16.97 10.42
C PRO A 684 21.58 17.44 9.16
N ASN A 685 22.42 18.48 9.29
CA ASN A 685 23.24 18.99 8.17
C ASN A 685 24.01 17.83 7.51
N ILE A 686 23.89 17.73 6.18
CA ILE A 686 24.40 16.65 5.32
C ILE A 686 25.88 16.86 4.97
#